data_AF-A0AAV6VNY9-F1
#
_entry.id   AF-A0AAV6VNY9-F1
#
_cell.length_a   1.000
_cell.length_b   1.000
_cell.length_c   1.000
_cell.angle_alpha   90.00
_cell.angle_beta   90.00
_cell.angle_gamma   90.00
#
_symmetry.space_group_name_H-M   'P 1'
#
loop_
_entity.id
_entity.type
_entity.pdbx_description
1 polymer ?
#
loop_
_entity_poly.entity_id
_entity_poly.type
_entity_poly.pdbx_seq_one_letter_code
_entity_poly.pdbx_strand_id
1 'polypeptide(L)'
;MAYVRFVRRRRHTFVKLFLVCFAFLGVILWLYMRNVDETTKTVQKLKPETDVINVHNKLNYQIVNKKLVNSNIFEVRRDSVFKNPALLHKLKPKVGDKKKFHIESSSVHFNFSIPQLKVTPGLGERGVPVILPKHEQELADKVFNEAAFNVYLSDRITPNRSIPDSRNPKCQYETYDKVLPTASVVIIFTNEIWSTLLRTIHSVINRTPSQYLHEIILVDDFSDKDEYKYYLKHFINNNFKNDLIKLIRFDERKGLIQARLAGARLATGEVLIFLDSHCEANIQWIEPLLHRIKEKRDAVVCPIIDVIDDKTFEYYATNLEYFQIGGFTWNGHFTWIEISEEEEKRKKSEISPTRTPTMAGGLFAINREYFWESGSYDSGMEIWGGENLEMSFRIWMCGGSLEIVPCSHVGHVFRSFHPYKFPGNKDTHGINTVRTVEVWMDDYKKYFYNHRPDLLDIEYGDITERMELKRYLNCKPFKWYLDNIYPEKFIFDKGVQAYGSLRNPMTRLCLDTLNKDEDKEEPIGYFHCKKESELVINQLLSLTNAGELRIEENCAEVDDEVKDQLELPVIMAKCHGKGENQKWTHKAGGVVEHVKSGKCLDVNKKKSGENAVVKPCYGGHYQVWWFEHYTHPEIHIEG
;
A
#
# COMPACT_ATOMS: atom_id res chain seq x y z
N MET A 1 53.60 -46.38 27.72
CA MET A 1 53.97 -44.97 27.40
C MET A 1 53.64 -44.52 25.95
N ALA A 2 52.75 -45.18 25.20
CA ALA A 2 52.52 -44.81 23.78
C ALA A 2 51.66 -43.55 23.58
N TYR A 3 50.55 -43.42 24.33
CA TYR A 3 49.49 -42.45 24.07
C TYR A 3 49.95 -40.97 24.11
N VAL A 4 50.80 -40.61 25.08
CA VAL A 4 51.30 -39.23 25.28
C VAL A 4 52.12 -38.73 24.08
N ARG A 5 52.84 -39.62 23.37
CA ARG A 5 53.61 -39.25 22.16
C ARG A 5 52.71 -38.97 20.95
N PHE A 6 51.53 -39.59 20.87
CA PHE A 6 50.57 -39.39 19.77
C PHE A 6 49.91 -38.00 19.85
N VAL A 7 49.39 -37.63 21.03
CA VAL A 7 48.74 -36.33 21.27
C VAL A 7 49.69 -35.15 21.02
N ARG A 8 50.95 -35.27 21.45
CA ARG A 8 51.97 -34.21 21.28
C ARG A 8 52.35 -33.98 19.81
N ARG A 9 52.25 -35.01 18.96
CA ARG A 9 52.50 -34.90 17.50
C ARG A 9 51.36 -34.16 16.78
N ARG A 10 50.08 -34.51 17.06
CA ARG A 10 48.92 -33.83 16.44
C ARG A 10 48.85 -32.33 16.77
N ARG A 11 49.14 -31.91 18.01
CA ARG A 11 49.17 -30.48 18.39
C ARG A 11 50.19 -29.68 17.56
N HIS A 12 51.39 -30.21 17.30
CA HIS A 12 52.39 -29.51 16.48
C HIS A 12 51.96 -29.37 15.01
N THR A 13 51.28 -30.37 14.44
CA THR A 13 50.75 -30.26 13.07
C THR A 13 49.65 -29.21 12.97
N PHE A 14 48.71 -29.16 13.93
CA PHE A 14 47.64 -28.15 13.95
C PHE A 14 48.18 -26.72 14.08
N VAL A 15 49.14 -26.48 14.98
CA VAL A 15 49.76 -25.15 15.15
C VAL A 15 50.50 -24.72 13.87
N LYS A 16 51.20 -25.64 13.19
CA LYS A 16 51.83 -25.33 11.89
C LYS A 16 50.80 -24.99 10.81
N LEU A 17 49.69 -25.73 10.72
CA LEU A 17 48.64 -25.45 9.74
C LEU A 17 47.99 -24.08 9.98
N PHE A 18 47.72 -23.75 11.25
CA PHE A 18 47.12 -22.47 11.65
C PHE A 18 48.03 -21.28 11.33
N LEU A 19 49.33 -21.40 11.58
CA LEU A 19 50.33 -20.37 11.22
C LEU A 19 50.45 -20.17 9.70
N VAL A 20 50.37 -21.24 8.90
CA VAL A 20 50.35 -21.13 7.42
C VAL A 20 49.08 -20.43 6.94
N CYS A 21 47.92 -20.72 7.53
CA CYS A 21 46.67 -20.04 7.18
C CYS A 21 46.71 -18.54 7.53
N PHE A 22 47.25 -18.17 8.69
CA PHE A 22 47.45 -16.76 9.07
C PHE A 22 48.45 -16.04 8.17
N ALA A 23 49.52 -16.70 7.74
CA ALA A 23 50.46 -16.14 6.75
C ALA A 23 49.77 -15.88 5.40
N PHE A 24 48.94 -16.82 4.92
CA PHE A 24 48.16 -16.63 3.69
C PHE A 24 47.16 -15.47 3.79
N LEU A 25 46.42 -15.37 4.90
CA LEU A 25 45.51 -14.24 5.16
C LEU A 25 46.26 -12.90 5.21
N GLY A 26 47.46 -12.86 5.82
CA GLY A 26 48.31 -11.68 5.82
C GLY A 26 48.78 -11.27 4.42
N VAL A 27 49.15 -12.22 3.56
CA VAL A 27 49.52 -11.94 2.16
C VAL A 27 48.31 -11.44 1.35
N ILE A 28 47.13 -12.04 1.52
CA ILE A 28 45.90 -11.61 0.84
C ILE A 28 45.52 -10.18 1.29
N LEU A 29 45.59 -9.88 2.59
CA LEU A 29 45.32 -8.54 3.12
C LEU A 29 46.35 -7.51 2.63
N TRP A 30 47.63 -7.88 2.53
CA TRP A 30 48.68 -7.03 1.97
C TRP A 30 48.49 -6.73 0.48
N LEU A 31 48.11 -7.72 -0.32
CA LEU A 31 47.76 -7.54 -1.74
C LEU A 31 46.51 -6.66 -1.90
N TYR A 32 45.49 -6.85 -1.05
CA TYR A 32 44.28 -6.01 -1.05
C TYR A 32 44.60 -4.55 -0.72
N MET A 33 45.34 -4.31 0.37
CA MET A 33 45.80 -2.97 0.76
C MET A 33 46.65 -2.32 -0.34
N ARG A 34 47.50 -3.08 -1.03
CA ARG A 34 48.30 -2.57 -2.15
C ARG A 34 47.45 -2.16 -3.36
N ASN A 35 46.41 -2.93 -3.72
CA ASN A 35 45.48 -2.54 -4.79
C ASN A 35 44.69 -1.26 -4.45
N VAL A 36 44.33 -1.05 -3.19
CA VAL A 36 43.70 0.20 -2.72
C VAL A 36 44.67 1.38 -2.83
N ASP A 37 45.95 1.17 -2.51
CA ASP A 37 46.98 2.20 -2.56
C ASP A 37 47.36 2.59 -4.03
N GLU A 38 47.39 1.63 -4.96
CA GLU A 38 47.61 1.88 -6.40
C GLU A 38 46.39 2.55 -7.08
N THR A 39 45.15 2.21 -6.69
CA THR A 39 43.95 2.91 -7.18
C THR A 39 43.87 4.35 -6.64
N THR A 40 44.17 4.57 -5.35
CA THR A 40 44.20 5.92 -4.75
C THR A 40 45.22 6.84 -5.42
N LYS A 41 46.41 6.31 -5.78
CA LYS A 41 47.46 7.06 -6.51
C LYS A 41 47.09 7.37 -7.97
N THR A 42 46.23 6.57 -8.58
CA THR A 42 45.71 6.85 -9.93
C THR A 42 44.69 7.99 -9.91
N VAL A 43 43.80 8.02 -8.91
CA VAL A 43 42.77 9.07 -8.77
C VAL A 43 43.37 10.46 -8.50
N GLN A 44 44.47 10.56 -7.75
CA GLN A 44 45.14 11.85 -7.46
C GLN A 44 45.89 12.47 -8.66
N LYS A 45 45.96 11.80 -9.82
CA LYS A 45 46.76 12.26 -10.97
C LYS A 45 46.00 12.98 -12.08
N LEU A 46 44.69 13.20 -11.93
CA LEU A 46 43.86 13.93 -12.90
C LEU A 46 43.35 15.25 -12.30
N LYS A 47 44.13 16.32 -12.47
CA LYS A 47 43.64 17.70 -12.35
C LYS A 47 43.23 18.23 -13.73
N PRO A 48 42.06 18.87 -13.88
CA PRO A 48 41.87 19.89 -14.91
C PRO A 48 42.67 21.14 -14.52
N GLU A 49 43.40 21.72 -15.46
CA GLU A 49 43.98 23.06 -15.30
C GLU A 49 42.89 24.11 -15.53
N THR A 50 42.91 25.19 -14.73
CA THR A 50 42.03 26.35 -14.91
C THR A 50 42.88 27.60 -15.03
N ASP A 51 43.39 27.86 -16.24
CA ASP A 51 44.08 29.10 -16.57
C ASP A 51 43.08 30.25 -16.76
N VAL A 52 43.46 31.43 -16.28
CA VAL A 52 42.61 32.63 -16.27
C VAL A 52 43.03 33.57 -17.39
N ILE A 53 42.16 33.75 -18.40
CA ILE A 53 42.31 34.83 -19.40
C ILE A 53 41.02 35.65 -19.49
N ASN A 54 41.12 36.92 -19.07
CA ASN A 54 40.10 37.95 -19.31
C ASN A 54 40.17 38.45 -20.76
N VAL A 55 39.04 38.43 -21.49
CA VAL A 55 38.78 39.38 -22.60
C VAL A 55 37.32 39.84 -22.54
N HIS A 56 37.09 41.10 -22.91
CA HIS A 56 35.81 41.81 -22.78
C HIS A 56 35.24 42.17 -24.18
N ASN A 57 33.92 42.43 -24.25
CA ASN A 57 33.12 43.00 -25.36
C ASN A 57 32.36 42.06 -26.34
N LYS A 58 31.07 42.39 -26.50
CA LYS A 58 30.29 42.60 -27.74
C LYS A 58 30.60 41.72 -28.98
N LEU A 59 29.54 41.11 -29.54
CA LEU A 59 28.84 41.74 -30.69
C LEU A 59 27.38 41.28 -30.83
N ASN A 60 26.62 41.95 -31.70
CA ASN A 60 25.20 41.70 -31.96
C ASN A 60 24.98 40.56 -32.98
N TYR A 61 23.80 39.94 -32.92
CA TYR A 61 22.98 39.69 -34.11
C TYR A 61 21.51 40.02 -33.82
N GLN A 62 20.85 40.67 -34.77
CA GLN A 62 19.40 40.96 -34.82
C GLN A 62 18.86 40.49 -36.18
N ILE A 63 17.54 40.66 -36.40
CA ILE A 63 16.84 40.61 -37.72
C ILE A 63 16.69 39.17 -38.26
N VAL A 64 15.53 38.63 -38.70
CA VAL A 64 14.08 38.99 -38.69
C VAL A 64 13.29 37.71 -39.15
N ASN A 65 11.98 37.44 -39.08
CA ASN A 65 10.74 38.24 -38.98
C ASN A 65 9.53 37.43 -38.41
N LYS A 66 8.34 38.06 -38.51
CA LYS A 66 6.93 37.63 -38.40
C LYS A 66 6.54 36.42 -39.31
N LYS A 67 5.36 35.78 -39.21
CA LYS A 67 4.03 36.20 -38.68
C LYS A 67 3.06 35.00 -38.43
N LEU A 68 1.98 35.24 -37.66
CA LEU A 68 0.78 34.38 -37.44
C LEU A 68 1.05 33.10 -36.59
N VAL A 69 0.12 32.53 -35.82
CA VAL A 69 -1.37 32.65 -35.73
C VAL A 69 -1.83 33.10 -34.31
N ASN A 70 -3.08 33.52 -34.16
CA ASN A 70 -3.71 33.94 -32.90
C ASN A 70 -3.66 32.88 -31.78
N SER A 71 -3.51 33.33 -30.53
CA SER A 71 -3.93 32.59 -29.33
C SER A 71 -5.14 33.29 -28.69
N ASN A 72 -6.26 32.59 -28.58
CA ASN A 72 -7.43 33.09 -27.85
C ASN A 72 -7.18 32.92 -26.34
N ILE A 73 -7.07 34.05 -25.63
CA ILE A 73 -6.97 34.04 -24.16
C ILE A 73 -8.38 33.82 -23.61
N PHE A 74 -8.64 32.64 -23.04
CA PHE A 74 -9.86 32.37 -22.30
C PHE A 74 -9.80 33.04 -20.93
N GLU A 75 -10.51 34.16 -20.79
CA GLU A 75 -10.71 34.82 -19.50
C GLU A 75 -11.80 34.07 -18.71
N VAL A 76 -11.39 33.34 -17.67
CA VAL A 76 -12.31 32.56 -16.82
C VAL A 76 -13.17 33.52 -16.00
N ARG A 77 -14.48 33.57 -16.30
CA ARG A 77 -15.45 34.33 -15.49
C ARG A 77 -15.39 33.90 -14.03
N ARG A 78 -15.36 34.89 -13.15
CA ARG A 78 -15.56 34.71 -11.71
C ARG A 78 -17.03 34.92 -11.40
N ASP A 79 -17.69 33.89 -10.90
CA ASP A 79 -18.87 34.03 -10.06
C ASP A 79 -18.64 33.22 -8.78
N SER A 80 -19.08 33.75 -7.63
CA SER A 80 -18.45 33.46 -6.35
C SER A 80 -19.41 33.00 -5.24
N VAL A 81 -19.18 31.80 -4.72
CA VAL A 81 -19.89 31.25 -3.54
C VAL A 81 -18.88 30.80 -2.48
N PHE A 82 -18.18 31.76 -1.85
CA PHE A 82 -17.28 31.49 -0.72
C PHE A 82 -17.37 32.61 0.33
N LYS A 83 -17.64 32.26 1.60
CA LYS A 83 -17.94 33.22 2.67
C LYS A 83 -16.77 33.69 3.54
N ASN A 84 -15.53 33.24 3.30
CA ASN A 84 -14.33 33.81 3.92
C ASN A 84 -13.11 33.76 2.99
N PRO A 85 -12.57 34.90 2.50
CA PRO A 85 -11.43 34.92 1.59
C PRO A 85 -10.07 34.52 2.21
N ALA A 86 -9.90 34.63 3.52
CA ALA A 86 -8.57 34.59 4.15
C ALA A 86 -7.87 33.24 4.00
N LEU A 87 -8.54 32.15 4.42
CA LEU A 87 -7.98 30.79 4.33
C LEU A 87 -7.88 30.32 2.87
N LEU A 88 -8.73 30.86 2.00
CA LEU A 88 -8.66 30.61 0.56
C LEU A 88 -7.41 31.22 -0.10
N HIS A 89 -6.71 32.19 0.49
CA HIS A 89 -5.41 32.64 -0.05
C HIS A 89 -4.24 31.68 0.32
N LYS A 90 -4.45 30.76 1.25
CA LYS A 90 -3.54 29.60 1.46
C LYS A 90 -3.93 28.41 0.59
N LEU A 91 -5.22 28.05 0.58
CA LEU A 91 -5.72 26.83 -0.09
C LEU A 91 -5.97 26.97 -1.60
N LYS A 92 -6.19 28.19 -2.14
CA LYS A 92 -6.10 28.43 -3.59
C LYS A 92 -4.63 28.68 -3.97
N PRO A 93 -4.21 28.31 -5.19
CA PRO A 93 -2.81 28.42 -5.59
C PRO A 93 -2.25 29.83 -5.38
N LYS A 94 -1.08 29.90 -4.73
CA LYS A 94 -0.19 31.07 -4.83
C LYS A 94 0.09 31.32 -6.31
N VAL A 95 -0.46 32.40 -6.87
CA VAL A 95 -0.15 32.87 -8.23
C VAL A 95 1.25 33.51 -8.19
N GLY A 96 2.27 32.66 -8.00
CA GLY A 96 3.66 33.03 -7.74
C GLY A 96 4.67 32.14 -8.47
N ASP A 97 4.41 30.82 -8.58
CA ASP A 97 5.29 29.90 -9.30
C ASP A 97 4.76 29.55 -10.70
N LYS A 98 5.06 30.43 -11.67
CA LYS A 98 4.98 30.09 -13.10
C LYS A 98 6.18 29.23 -13.54
N LYS A 99 6.37 28.05 -12.92
CA LYS A 99 7.15 26.99 -13.57
C LYS A 99 6.45 26.64 -14.89
N LYS A 100 7.17 26.78 -16.00
CA LYS A 100 6.63 26.49 -17.34
C LYS A 100 6.53 24.97 -17.51
N PHE A 101 5.33 24.41 -17.37
CA PHE A 101 5.06 23.08 -17.91
C PHE A 101 5.28 23.11 -19.43
N HIS A 102 6.24 22.34 -19.93
CA HIS A 102 6.60 22.33 -21.35
C HIS A 102 5.61 21.51 -22.17
N ILE A 103 4.52 22.16 -22.60
CA ILE A 103 3.68 21.68 -23.70
C ILE A 103 4.48 21.85 -25.00
N GLU A 104 5.28 20.85 -25.33
CA GLU A 104 6.14 20.86 -26.52
C GLU A 104 5.36 20.71 -27.83
N SER A 105 5.51 21.69 -28.73
CA SER A 105 5.16 21.58 -30.15
C SER A 105 6.44 21.45 -31.01
N SER A 106 7.01 20.25 -31.07
CA SER A 106 8.28 19.94 -31.76
C SER A 106 8.13 18.66 -32.61
N SER A 107 8.03 18.83 -33.93
CA SER A 107 8.00 17.72 -34.89
C SER A 107 9.42 17.36 -35.35
N VAL A 108 10.03 16.37 -34.71
CA VAL A 108 11.36 15.85 -35.10
C VAL A 108 11.24 14.38 -35.48
N HIS A 109 11.47 14.05 -36.75
CA HIS A 109 11.50 12.67 -37.24
C HIS A 109 12.81 11.99 -36.85
N PHE A 110 12.88 11.44 -35.65
CA PHE A 110 13.87 10.41 -35.31
C PHE A 110 13.39 9.05 -35.81
N ASN A 111 14.25 8.33 -36.53
CA ASN A 111 13.95 7.01 -37.08
C ASN A 111 14.14 5.89 -36.03
N PHE A 112 13.49 6.07 -34.89
CA PHE A 112 13.52 5.19 -33.73
C PHE A 112 12.47 4.07 -33.88
N SER A 113 12.83 2.81 -33.55
CA SER A 113 11.97 1.64 -33.73
C SER A 113 10.93 1.44 -32.62
N ILE A 114 9.66 1.68 -32.94
CA ILE A 114 8.49 1.46 -32.05
C ILE A 114 8.57 0.09 -31.35
N PRO A 115 8.25 -0.01 -30.03
CA PRO A 115 8.10 -1.28 -29.33
C PRO A 115 6.91 -2.07 -29.92
N GLN A 116 7.21 -2.93 -30.89
CA GLN A 116 6.22 -3.81 -31.50
C GLN A 116 5.91 -4.96 -30.52
N LEU A 117 4.79 -4.82 -29.82
CA LEU A 117 4.19 -5.90 -29.03
C LEU A 117 4.00 -7.13 -29.93
N LYS A 118 4.52 -8.28 -29.48
CA LYS A 118 4.47 -9.54 -30.24
C LYS A 118 3.15 -10.26 -29.96
N VAL A 119 2.06 -9.54 -30.20
CA VAL A 119 0.69 -9.96 -29.90
C VAL A 119 0.39 -11.30 -30.57
N THR A 120 -0.01 -12.27 -29.77
CA THR A 120 -0.44 -13.59 -30.21
C THR A 120 -1.98 -13.58 -30.29
N PRO A 121 -2.60 -13.74 -31.47
CA PRO A 121 -4.06 -13.68 -31.61
C PRO A 121 -4.77 -14.68 -30.70
N GLY A 122 -5.76 -14.22 -29.95
CA GLY A 122 -6.54 -15.05 -29.00
C GLY A 122 -5.90 -15.27 -27.62
N LEU A 123 -4.64 -14.85 -27.41
CA LEU A 123 -3.95 -15.10 -26.14
C LEU A 123 -4.51 -14.22 -25.02
N GLY A 124 -4.98 -14.84 -23.93
CA GLY A 124 -5.57 -14.16 -22.78
C GLY A 124 -6.95 -13.52 -23.04
N GLU A 125 -7.61 -13.85 -24.16
CA GLU A 125 -8.95 -13.36 -24.50
C GLU A 125 -10.03 -13.92 -23.56
N ARG A 126 -11.06 -13.09 -23.30
CA ARG A 126 -12.08 -13.30 -22.27
C ARG A 126 -11.50 -13.48 -20.86
N GLY A 127 -10.32 -12.89 -20.62
CA GLY A 127 -9.65 -12.92 -19.31
C GLY A 127 -9.15 -14.30 -18.86
N VAL A 128 -9.10 -15.32 -19.73
CA VAL A 128 -8.73 -16.69 -19.33
C VAL A 128 -7.24 -16.81 -18.95
N PRO A 129 -6.86 -17.73 -18.03
CA PRO A 129 -5.47 -17.92 -17.64
C PRO A 129 -4.63 -18.44 -18.80
N VAL A 130 -3.45 -17.86 -18.99
CA VAL A 130 -2.47 -18.33 -19.98
C VAL A 130 -1.35 -19.09 -19.28
N ILE A 131 -1.35 -20.41 -19.46
CA ILE A 131 -0.29 -21.30 -18.99
C ILE A 131 0.80 -21.39 -20.06
N LEU A 132 1.98 -20.82 -19.79
CA LEU A 132 3.11 -20.88 -20.71
C LEU A 132 3.73 -22.30 -20.75
N PRO A 133 4.18 -22.79 -21.93
CA PRO A 133 5.01 -23.99 -21.97
C PRO A 133 6.36 -23.71 -21.31
N LYS A 134 6.98 -24.72 -20.69
CA LYS A 134 8.18 -24.55 -19.83
C LYS A 134 9.30 -23.68 -20.43
N HIS A 135 9.57 -23.80 -21.73
CA HIS A 135 10.62 -23.02 -22.40
C HIS A 135 10.27 -21.53 -22.58
N GLU A 136 8.99 -21.17 -22.58
CA GLU A 136 8.53 -19.77 -22.52
C GLU A 136 8.43 -19.29 -21.07
N GLN A 137 8.08 -20.16 -20.12
CA GLN A 137 8.16 -19.84 -18.69
C GLN A 137 9.59 -19.48 -18.26
N GLU A 138 10.58 -20.23 -18.72
CA GLU A 138 12.01 -19.92 -18.53
C GLU A 138 12.45 -18.60 -19.21
N LEU A 139 11.61 -17.95 -20.03
CA LEU A 139 11.82 -16.58 -20.53
C LEU A 139 11.04 -15.56 -19.70
N ALA A 140 9.81 -15.87 -19.30
CA ALA A 140 9.01 -15.07 -18.37
C ALA A 140 9.71 -14.84 -17.03
N ASP A 141 10.24 -15.91 -16.41
CA ASP A 141 10.90 -15.86 -15.10
C ASP A 141 12.12 -14.91 -15.07
N LYS A 142 12.77 -14.70 -16.23
CA LYS A 142 13.93 -13.81 -16.37
C LYS A 142 13.55 -12.33 -16.35
N VAL A 143 12.37 -11.98 -16.86
CA VAL A 143 11.86 -10.60 -16.92
C VAL A 143 10.84 -10.28 -15.82
N PHE A 144 10.33 -11.30 -15.11
CA PHE A 144 9.35 -11.15 -14.04
C PHE A 144 9.77 -10.11 -12.99
N ASN A 145 11.05 -10.12 -12.61
CA ASN A 145 11.61 -9.22 -11.60
C ASN A 145 11.74 -7.76 -12.05
N GLU A 146 11.54 -7.44 -13.34
CA GLU A 146 11.52 -6.06 -13.83
C GLU A 146 10.23 -5.32 -13.47
N ALA A 147 9.13 -6.07 -13.26
CA ALA A 147 7.79 -5.51 -13.03
C ALA A 147 7.04 -6.13 -11.83
N ALA A 148 7.55 -7.22 -11.26
CA ALA A 148 6.85 -8.11 -10.33
C ALA A 148 5.55 -8.70 -10.91
N PHE A 149 5.57 -8.96 -12.23
CA PHE A 149 4.57 -9.74 -12.98
C PHE A 149 5.16 -10.24 -14.31
N ASN A 150 4.45 -11.14 -15.00
CA ASN A 150 4.87 -11.78 -16.25
C ASN A 150 4.84 -10.83 -17.46
N VAL A 151 5.88 -10.01 -17.59
CA VAL A 151 6.10 -9.07 -18.72
C VAL A 151 6.04 -9.78 -20.08
N TYR A 152 6.70 -10.95 -20.18
CA TYR A 152 6.79 -11.76 -21.41
C TYR A 152 5.41 -12.16 -21.94
N LEU A 153 4.49 -12.55 -21.04
CA LEU A 153 3.11 -12.85 -21.38
C LEU A 153 2.32 -11.57 -21.70
N SER A 154 2.46 -10.52 -20.89
CA SER A 154 1.74 -9.26 -21.13
C SER A 154 2.04 -8.67 -22.50
N ASP A 155 3.29 -8.72 -22.97
CA ASP A 155 3.67 -8.21 -24.30
C ASP A 155 3.15 -9.06 -25.48
N ARG A 156 2.56 -10.23 -25.19
CA ARG A 156 1.91 -11.14 -26.15
C ARG A 156 0.37 -11.10 -26.05
N ILE A 157 -0.20 -10.60 -24.95
CA ILE A 157 -1.64 -10.37 -24.79
C ILE A 157 -2.01 -9.01 -25.39
N THR A 158 -3.00 -8.98 -26.28
CA THR A 158 -3.39 -7.75 -26.99
C THR A 158 -3.87 -6.64 -26.03
N PRO A 159 -3.50 -5.35 -26.25
CA PRO A 159 -3.98 -4.24 -25.41
C PRO A 159 -5.50 -4.02 -25.42
N ASN A 160 -6.23 -4.57 -26.39
CA ASN A 160 -7.68 -4.45 -26.51
C ASN A 160 -8.44 -5.74 -26.15
N ARG A 161 -7.84 -6.67 -25.39
CA ARG A 161 -8.42 -8.00 -25.12
C ARG A 161 -9.81 -7.92 -24.50
N SER A 162 -10.65 -8.92 -24.72
CA SER A 162 -11.87 -9.13 -23.95
C SER A 162 -11.57 -9.71 -22.56
N ILE A 163 -12.46 -9.42 -21.60
CA ILE A 163 -12.47 -9.88 -20.20
C ILE A 163 -13.91 -10.31 -19.85
N PRO A 164 -14.15 -11.12 -18.81
CA PRO A 164 -15.51 -11.50 -18.41
C PRO A 164 -16.24 -10.32 -17.75
N ASP A 165 -17.58 -10.31 -17.83
CA ASP A 165 -18.40 -9.44 -16.96
C ASP A 165 -18.37 -10.03 -15.55
N SER A 166 -17.61 -9.40 -14.65
CA SER A 166 -17.36 -9.85 -13.27
C SER A 166 -18.31 -9.24 -12.25
N ARG A 167 -19.26 -8.42 -12.70
CA ARG A 167 -20.24 -7.77 -11.82
C ARG A 167 -21.28 -8.78 -11.33
N ASN A 168 -21.89 -8.50 -10.18
CA ASN A 168 -23.07 -9.24 -9.74
C ASN A 168 -24.17 -9.21 -10.83
N PRO A 169 -24.83 -10.33 -11.17
CA PRO A 169 -25.84 -10.35 -12.23
C PRO A 169 -26.99 -9.35 -12.07
N LYS A 170 -27.30 -8.91 -10.84
CA LYS A 170 -28.32 -7.86 -10.59
C LYS A 170 -27.94 -6.52 -11.22
N CYS A 171 -26.65 -6.20 -11.34
CA CYS A 171 -26.14 -4.97 -11.96
C CYS A 171 -26.49 -4.81 -13.45
N GLN A 172 -26.87 -5.89 -14.13
CA GLN A 172 -27.33 -5.84 -15.54
C GLN A 172 -28.75 -5.27 -15.67
N TYR A 173 -29.50 -5.16 -14.57
CA TYR A 173 -30.86 -4.62 -14.52
C TYR A 173 -30.93 -3.20 -13.92
N GLU A 174 -29.80 -2.66 -13.43
CA GLU A 174 -29.73 -1.31 -12.87
C GLU A 174 -29.85 -0.22 -13.94
N THR A 175 -30.68 0.79 -13.67
CA THR A 175 -30.98 1.87 -14.64
C THR A 175 -30.40 3.21 -14.19
N TYR A 176 -29.23 3.55 -14.73
CA TYR A 176 -28.56 4.82 -14.48
C TYR A 176 -29.24 6.00 -15.19
N ASP A 177 -29.07 7.19 -14.62
CA ASP A 177 -29.59 8.43 -15.19
C ASP A 177 -29.05 8.71 -16.60
N LYS A 178 -29.88 9.30 -17.48
CA LYS A 178 -29.48 9.60 -18.87
C LYS A 178 -28.50 10.76 -19.01
N VAL A 179 -28.31 11.52 -17.93
CA VAL A 179 -27.38 12.65 -17.84
C VAL A 179 -26.55 12.45 -16.57
N LEU A 180 -25.30 12.05 -16.76
CA LEU A 180 -24.28 11.86 -15.72
C LEU A 180 -23.18 12.91 -15.90
N PRO A 181 -22.47 13.31 -14.82
CA PRO A 181 -21.35 14.23 -14.92
C PRO A 181 -20.21 13.65 -15.77
N THR A 182 -19.49 14.52 -16.46
CA THR A 182 -18.33 14.18 -17.30
C THR A 182 -17.07 13.86 -16.49
N ALA A 183 -16.21 12.97 -16.98
CA ALA A 183 -15.07 12.42 -16.25
C ALA A 183 -13.72 12.69 -16.92
N SER A 184 -12.76 13.22 -16.15
CA SER A 184 -11.33 13.24 -16.47
C SER A 184 -10.65 12.04 -15.80
N VAL A 185 -10.15 11.08 -16.59
CA VAL A 185 -9.46 9.89 -16.06
C VAL A 185 -7.96 10.17 -15.97
N VAL A 186 -7.42 10.20 -14.75
CA VAL A 186 -6.00 10.47 -14.47
C VAL A 186 -5.28 9.13 -14.24
N ILE A 187 -4.32 8.83 -15.11
CA ILE A 187 -3.44 7.65 -15.01
C ILE A 187 -2.01 8.15 -14.79
N ILE A 188 -1.33 7.71 -13.73
CA ILE A 188 0.08 8.05 -13.53
C ILE A 188 0.96 6.81 -13.67
N PHE A 189 2.18 7.02 -14.17
CA PHE A 189 3.14 5.96 -14.41
C PHE A 189 4.58 6.46 -14.21
N THR A 190 5.46 5.55 -13.81
CA THR A 190 6.92 5.69 -13.93
C THR A 190 7.47 4.36 -14.42
N ASN A 191 8.14 4.34 -15.57
CA ASN A 191 8.83 3.15 -16.09
C ASN A 191 7.99 1.86 -16.20
N GLU A 192 6.67 2.00 -16.32
CA GLU A 192 5.71 0.91 -16.44
C GLU A 192 6.06 -0.05 -17.60
N ILE A 193 5.43 -1.22 -17.65
CA ILE A 193 5.46 -2.05 -18.85
C ILE A 193 4.54 -1.47 -19.94
N TRP A 194 5.08 -1.36 -21.15
CA TRP A 194 4.41 -0.75 -22.30
C TRP A 194 3.06 -1.41 -22.60
N SER A 195 2.97 -2.74 -22.56
CA SER A 195 1.72 -3.47 -22.77
C SER A 195 0.64 -3.20 -21.72
N THR A 196 0.98 -3.06 -20.42
CA THR A 196 -0.01 -2.79 -19.37
C THR A 196 -0.50 -1.34 -19.39
N LEU A 197 0.38 -0.37 -19.66
CA LEU A 197 -0.05 1.02 -19.83
C LEU A 197 -1.02 1.16 -21.02
N LEU A 198 -0.68 0.56 -22.18
CA LEU A 198 -1.56 0.57 -23.33
C LEU A 198 -2.87 -0.18 -23.08
N ARG A 199 -2.84 -1.33 -22.39
CA ARG A 199 -4.05 -2.09 -22.04
C ARG A 199 -4.96 -1.31 -21.10
N THR A 200 -4.40 -0.55 -20.16
CA THR A 200 -5.15 0.39 -19.30
C THR A 200 -5.87 1.44 -20.14
N ILE A 201 -5.14 2.15 -21.01
CA ILE A 201 -5.69 3.20 -21.89
C ILE A 201 -6.79 2.64 -22.81
N HIS A 202 -6.54 1.49 -23.45
CA HIS A 202 -7.53 0.84 -24.32
C HIS A 202 -8.74 0.34 -23.56
N SER A 203 -8.60 -0.18 -22.33
CA SER A 203 -9.75 -0.61 -21.52
C SER A 203 -10.69 0.56 -21.21
N VAL A 204 -10.13 1.72 -20.81
CA VAL A 204 -10.90 2.95 -20.57
C VAL A 204 -11.58 3.42 -21.85
N ILE A 205 -10.86 3.56 -22.97
CA ILE A 205 -11.44 4.08 -24.22
C ILE A 205 -12.52 3.14 -24.79
N ASN A 206 -12.33 1.82 -24.71
CA ASN A 206 -13.23 0.85 -25.33
C ASN A 206 -14.49 0.56 -24.51
N ARG A 207 -14.48 0.81 -23.18
CA ARG A 207 -15.56 0.40 -22.25
C ARG A 207 -16.23 1.59 -21.53
N THR A 208 -15.89 2.82 -21.93
CA THR A 208 -16.47 4.05 -21.38
C THR A 208 -17.27 4.77 -22.47
N PRO A 209 -18.58 5.05 -22.27
CA PRO A 209 -19.36 5.82 -23.25
C PRO A 209 -18.76 7.20 -23.52
N SER A 210 -18.74 7.61 -24.79
CA SER A 210 -18.04 8.81 -25.25
C SER A 210 -18.67 10.12 -24.78
N GLN A 211 -19.91 10.11 -24.29
CA GLN A 211 -20.53 11.26 -23.62
C GLN A 211 -20.11 11.42 -22.14
N TYR A 212 -19.43 10.44 -21.54
CA TYR A 212 -18.94 10.49 -20.16
C TYR A 212 -17.42 10.65 -20.08
N LEU A 213 -16.65 10.07 -21.01
CA LEU A 213 -15.20 10.24 -21.09
C LEU A 213 -14.83 11.60 -21.69
N HIS A 214 -14.51 12.58 -20.84
CA HIS A 214 -14.11 13.93 -21.27
C HIS A 214 -12.66 13.96 -21.75
N GLU A 215 -11.76 13.34 -20.99
CA GLU A 215 -10.32 13.28 -21.28
C GLU A 215 -9.63 12.16 -20.50
N ILE A 216 -8.50 11.69 -21.02
CA ILE A 216 -7.52 10.90 -20.29
C ILE A 216 -6.28 11.76 -20.06
N ILE A 217 -5.82 11.85 -18.83
CA ILE A 217 -4.62 12.59 -18.44
C ILE A 217 -3.56 11.60 -17.98
N LEU A 218 -2.54 11.41 -18.81
CA LEU A 218 -1.37 10.60 -18.51
C LEU A 218 -0.32 11.47 -17.81
N VAL A 219 0.13 11.05 -16.62
CA VAL A 219 1.18 11.75 -15.86
C VAL A 219 2.41 10.87 -15.76
N ASP A 220 3.43 11.24 -16.52
CA ASP A 220 4.77 10.63 -16.50
C ASP A 220 5.58 11.20 -15.33
N ASP A 221 5.62 10.46 -14.22
CA ASP A 221 6.41 10.77 -13.04
C ASP A 221 7.86 10.33 -13.26
N PHE A 222 8.53 11.00 -14.19
CA PHE A 222 9.96 10.88 -14.53
C PHE A 222 10.41 9.46 -14.96
N SER A 223 9.77 8.92 -16.00
CA SER A 223 10.24 7.69 -16.67
C SER A 223 11.57 7.92 -17.42
N ASP A 224 12.52 6.98 -17.28
CA ASP A 224 13.83 7.06 -17.93
C ASP A 224 13.94 6.23 -19.23
N LYS A 225 13.03 5.28 -19.48
CA LYS A 225 13.02 4.49 -20.73
C LYS A 225 12.75 5.36 -21.95
N ASP A 226 13.45 5.08 -23.05
CA ASP A 226 13.31 5.76 -24.34
C ASP A 226 11.88 5.69 -24.91
N GLU A 227 11.15 4.62 -24.60
CA GLU A 227 9.77 4.43 -25.04
C GLU A 227 8.79 5.46 -24.48
N TYR A 228 8.99 5.85 -23.23
CA TYR A 228 8.21 6.91 -22.62
C TYR A 228 8.69 8.27 -23.11
N LYS A 229 10.00 8.53 -23.16
CA LYS A 229 10.58 9.80 -23.62
C LYS A 229 10.17 10.16 -25.05
N TYR A 230 10.35 9.25 -26.00
CA TYR A 230 10.25 9.55 -27.44
C TYR A 230 9.01 8.94 -28.12
N TYR A 231 8.62 7.70 -27.83
CA TYR A 231 7.52 7.06 -28.57
C TYR A 231 6.13 7.46 -28.08
N LEU A 232 5.87 7.49 -26.76
CA LEU A 232 4.51 7.57 -26.22
C LEU A 232 3.66 8.70 -26.84
N LYS A 233 4.24 9.90 -26.96
CA LYS A 233 3.58 11.07 -27.57
C LYS A 233 3.21 10.86 -29.04
N HIS A 234 4.11 10.25 -29.82
CA HIS A 234 3.86 9.91 -31.23
C HIS A 234 2.87 8.76 -31.39
N PHE A 235 2.92 7.76 -30.51
CA PHE A 235 1.94 6.68 -30.45
C PHE A 235 0.54 7.23 -30.18
N ILE A 236 0.40 8.10 -29.18
CA ILE A 236 -0.89 8.71 -28.80
C ILE A 236 -1.52 9.46 -29.99
N ASN A 237 -0.75 10.38 -30.60
CA ASN A 237 -1.22 11.22 -31.70
C ASN A 237 -1.62 10.43 -32.96
N ASN A 238 -1.10 9.22 -33.14
CA ASN A 238 -1.37 8.40 -34.33
C ASN A 238 -2.45 7.33 -34.13
N ASN A 239 -2.76 6.94 -32.88
CA ASN A 239 -3.66 5.82 -32.58
C ASN A 239 -4.97 6.22 -31.88
N PHE A 240 -5.03 7.43 -31.29
CA PHE A 240 -6.21 7.92 -30.59
C PHE A 240 -6.72 9.22 -31.22
N LYS A 241 -7.94 9.64 -30.84
CA LYS A 241 -8.48 10.94 -31.26
C LYS A 241 -7.59 12.06 -30.69
N ASN A 242 -7.29 13.06 -31.52
CA ASN A 242 -6.68 14.31 -31.07
C ASN A 242 -7.45 14.88 -29.87
N ASP A 243 -6.71 15.50 -28.95
CA ASP A 243 -7.18 16.15 -27.71
C ASP A 243 -7.83 15.23 -26.65
N LEU A 244 -8.17 13.97 -26.96
CA LEU A 244 -8.74 13.01 -25.99
C LEU A 244 -7.73 12.60 -24.90
N ILE A 245 -6.45 12.46 -25.27
CA ILE A 245 -5.38 12.09 -24.33
C ILE A 245 -4.38 13.25 -24.20
N LYS A 246 -4.17 13.70 -22.96
CA LYS A 246 -3.17 14.72 -22.61
C LYS A 246 -2.03 14.04 -21.86
N LEU A 247 -0.79 14.28 -22.29
CA LEU A 247 0.42 13.75 -21.66
C LEU A 247 1.18 14.87 -20.93
N ILE A 248 1.39 14.70 -19.63
CA ILE A 248 2.19 15.55 -18.75
C ILE A 248 3.46 14.77 -18.39
N ARG A 249 4.58 15.46 -18.24
CA ARG A 249 5.81 14.90 -17.66
C ARG A 249 6.36 15.77 -16.55
N PHE A 250 7.09 15.16 -15.62
CA PHE A 250 7.98 15.88 -14.70
C PHE A 250 9.45 15.78 -15.14
N ASP A 251 10.20 16.85 -14.90
CA ASP A 251 11.65 16.94 -15.15
C ASP A 251 12.50 16.25 -14.06
N GLU A 252 11.85 15.76 -13.00
CA GLU A 252 12.43 15.12 -11.81
C GLU A 252 11.37 14.23 -11.15
N ARG A 253 11.78 13.14 -10.47
CA ARG A 253 10.84 12.22 -9.78
C ARG A 253 10.13 12.95 -8.64
N LYS A 254 8.80 12.96 -8.64
CA LYS A 254 7.97 13.61 -7.61
C LYS A 254 7.07 12.66 -6.82
N GLY A 255 6.78 11.47 -7.35
CA GLY A 255 5.95 10.47 -6.68
C GLY A 255 4.47 10.55 -7.03
N LEU A 256 3.76 9.47 -6.69
CA LEU A 256 2.35 9.22 -6.99
C LEU A 256 1.45 10.39 -6.54
N ILE A 257 1.69 10.90 -5.34
CA ILE A 257 0.84 11.91 -4.69
C ILE A 257 0.93 13.26 -5.43
N GLN A 258 2.15 13.68 -5.80
CA GLN A 258 2.39 14.89 -6.57
C GLN A 258 1.91 14.74 -8.03
N ALA A 259 2.04 13.54 -8.60
CA ALA A 259 1.52 13.21 -9.92
C ALA A 259 -0.02 13.26 -9.98
N ARG A 260 -0.71 12.70 -8.97
CA ARG A 260 -2.17 12.84 -8.78
C ARG A 260 -2.58 14.30 -8.70
N LEU A 261 -1.88 15.10 -7.89
CA LEU A 261 -2.12 16.54 -7.78
C LEU A 261 -1.85 17.30 -9.10
N ALA A 262 -0.87 16.90 -9.92
CA ALA A 262 -0.63 17.53 -11.22
C ALA A 262 -1.71 17.19 -12.25
N GLY A 263 -2.12 15.92 -12.34
CA GLY A 263 -3.23 15.51 -13.20
C GLY A 263 -4.55 16.20 -12.81
N ALA A 264 -4.88 16.22 -11.52
CA ALA A 264 -6.08 16.88 -10.99
C ALA A 264 -6.13 18.40 -11.25
N ARG A 265 -4.97 19.07 -11.37
CA ARG A 265 -4.88 20.51 -11.69
C ARG A 265 -5.13 20.83 -13.17
N LEU A 266 -4.95 19.84 -14.05
CA LEU A 266 -5.16 19.99 -15.51
C LEU A 266 -6.46 19.34 -15.99
N ALA A 267 -7.10 18.53 -15.15
CA ALA A 267 -8.43 17.98 -15.34
C ALA A 267 -9.52 19.08 -15.40
N THR A 268 -10.42 18.92 -16.36
CA THR A 268 -11.47 19.89 -16.70
C THR A 268 -12.90 19.31 -16.66
N GLY A 269 -13.07 17.98 -16.65
CA GLY A 269 -14.36 17.31 -16.43
C GLY A 269 -14.91 17.55 -15.03
N GLU A 270 -16.16 17.18 -14.79
CA GLU A 270 -16.84 17.38 -13.49
C GLU A 270 -16.38 16.40 -12.40
N VAL A 271 -15.94 15.21 -12.80
CA VAL A 271 -15.41 14.14 -11.93
C VAL A 271 -13.95 13.85 -12.28
N LEU A 272 -13.13 13.66 -11.25
CA LEU A 272 -11.82 13.04 -11.36
C LEU A 272 -11.99 11.53 -11.14
N ILE A 273 -11.37 10.72 -11.99
CA ILE A 273 -11.21 9.28 -11.73
C ILE A 273 -9.72 8.97 -11.77
N PHE A 274 -9.17 8.43 -10.70
CA PHE A 274 -7.78 7.97 -10.67
C PHE A 274 -7.73 6.47 -10.94
N LEU A 275 -6.79 6.04 -11.78
CA LEU A 275 -6.46 4.65 -12.06
C LEU A 275 -4.94 4.48 -12.11
N ASP A 276 -4.44 3.33 -11.67
CA ASP A 276 -3.03 2.97 -11.81
C ASP A 276 -2.74 2.40 -13.21
N SER A 277 -1.49 2.50 -13.69
CA SER A 277 -1.09 2.20 -15.07
C SER A 277 -1.06 0.72 -15.48
N HIS A 278 -1.71 -0.14 -14.71
CA HIS A 278 -1.77 -1.59 -14.89
C HIS A 278 -3.15 -2.14 -14.49
N CYS A 279 -4.20 -1.51 -15.03
CA CYS A 279 -5.60 -1.87 -14.79
C CYS A 279 -6.34 -2.28 -16.07
N GLU A 280 -7.46 -2.99 -15.92
CA GLU A 280 -8.44 -3.23 -16.99
C GLU A 280 -9.86 -2.94 -16.48
N ALA A 281 -10.43 -1.80 -16.89
CA ALA A 281 -11.80 -1.42 -16.54
C ALA A 281 -12.81 -2.42 -17.12
N ASN A 282 -13.88 -2.78 -16.39
CA ASN A 282 -14.90 -3.69 -16.93
C ASN A 282 -16.01 -2.97 -17.72
N ILE A 283 -16.95 -3.74 -18.28
CA ILE A 283 -18.14 -3.22 -18.95
C ILE A 283 -18.99 -2.39 -17.98
N GLN A 284 -19.45 -1.22 -18.44
CA GLN A 284 -20.33 -0.33 -17.67
C GLN A 284 -19.75 0.10 -16.30
N TRP A 285 -18.42 0.16 -16.19
CA TRP A 285 -17.72 0.48 -14.93
C TRP A 285 -17.93 1.93 -14.48
N ILE A 286 -18.14 2.88 -15.41
CA ILE A 286 -18.11 4.30 -15.09
C ILE A 286 -19.47 4.83 -14.61
N GLU A 287 -20.56 4.32 -15.18
CA GLU A 287 -21.92 4.80 -14.94
C GLU A 287 -22.36 4.68 -13.47
N PRO A 288 -22.07 3.58 -12.74
CA PRO A 288 -22.37 3.49 -11.31
C PRO A 288 -21.64 4.55 -10.48
N LEU A 289 -20.35 4.81 -10.78
CA LEU A 289 -19.53 5.79 -10.07
C LEU A 289 -20.05 7.21 -10.30
N LEU A 290 -20.32 7.57 -11.55
CA LEU A 290 -20.80 8.90 -11.93
C LEU A 290 -22.24 9.15 -11.47
N HIS A 291 -23.09 8.12 -11.49
CA HIS A 291 -24.43 8.20 -10.92
C HIS A 291 -24.38 8.44 -9.42
N ARG A 292 -23.52 7.70 -8.69
CA ARG A 292 -23.41 7.87 -7.24
C ARG A 292 -22.85 9.24 -6.83
N ILE A 293 -21.86 9.77 -7.55
CA ILE A 293 -21.36 11.14 -7.34
C ILE A 293 -22.44 12.19 -7.69
N LYS A 294 -23.32 11.92 -8.65
CA LYS A 294 -24.45 12.80 -8.98
C LYS A 294 -25.49 12.83 -7.86
N GLU A 295 -25.80 11.70 -7.24
CA GLU A 295 -26.66 11.65 -6.04
C GLU A 295 -26.02 12.39 -4.85
N LYS A 296 -24.72 12.17 -4.64
CA LYS A 296 -23.97 12.69 -3.49
C LYS A 296 -22.60 13.23 -3.92
N ARG A 297 -22.51 14.55 -4.14
CA ARG A 297 -21.29 15.24 -4.62
C ARG A 297 -20.09 15.07 -3.67
N ASP A 298 -20.35 14.90 -2.37
CA ASP A 298 -19.37 14.69 -1.30
C ASP A 298 -19.08 13.20 -1.00
N ALA A 299 -19.56 12.29 -1.84
CA ALA A 299 -19.10 10.90 -1.86
C ALA A 299 -17.79 10.77 -2.65
N VAL A 300 -16.85 10.01 -2.09
CA VAL A 300 -15.70 9.44 -2.79
C VAL A 300 -16.02 7.97 -3.03
N VAL A 301 -15.97 7.52 -4.28
CA VAL A 301 -16.48 6.19 -4.67
C VAL A 301 -15.40 5.34 -5.33
N CYS A 302 -15.29 4.09 -4.91
CA CYS A 302 -14.34 3.12 -5.44
C CYS A 302 -15.07 2.02 -6.22
N PRO A 303 -14.48 1.50 -7.31
CA PRO A 303 -14.90 0.23 -7.89
C PRO A 303 -14.53 -0.92 -6.94
N ILE A 304 -15.12 -2.10 -7.16
CA ILE A 304 -14.49 -3.36 -6.75
C ILE A 304 -13.22 -3.54 -7.59
N ILE A 305 -12.12 -3.89 -6.92
CA ILE A 305 -10.81 -4.08 -7.54
C ILE A 305 -10.61 -5.59 -7.77
N ASP A 306 -10.88 -6.04 -9.00
CA ASP A 306 -10.73 -7.44 -9.39
C ASP A 306 -9.24 -7.80 -9.56
N VAL A 307 -8.92 -9.09 -9.45
CA VAL A 307 -7.53 -9.57 -9.59
C VAL A 307 -7.21 -9.83 -11.05
N ILE A 308 -6.11 -9.25 -11.51
CA ILE A 308 -5.38 -9.73 -12.70
C ILE A 308 -4.13 -10.45 -12.21
N ASP A 309 -4.05 -11.77 -12.46
CA ASP A 309 -2.99 -12.63 -11.92
C ASP A 309 -1.59 -12.28 -12.46
N ASP A 310 -0.59 -12.20 -11.57
CA ASP A 310 0.76 -11.76 -11.90
C ASP A 310 1.56 -12.74 -12.78
N LYS A 311 1.12 -14.00 -12.90
CA LYS A 311 1.81 -15.04 -13.68
C LYS A 311 1.11 -15.38 -14.99
N THR A 312 -0.22 -15.45 -14.98
CA THR A 312 -1.07 -15.99 -16.06
C THR A 312 -1.96 -14.95 -16.73
N PHE A 313 -2.03 -13.73 -16.19
CA PHE A 313 -2.93 -12.66 -16.63
C PHE A 313 -4.41 -13.04 -16.69
N GLU A 314 -4.83 -14.06 -15.92
CA GLU A 314 -6.24 -14.35 -15.66
C GLU A 314 -6.91 -13.12 -15.03
N TYR A 315 -8.11 -12.78 -15.48
CA TYR A 315 -8.96 -11.74 -14.90
C TYR A 315 -10.08 -12.43 -14.13
N TYR A 316 -10.09 -12.30 -12.79
CA TYR A 316 -11.12 -12.90 -11.96
C TYR A 316 -11.57 -11.99 -10.81
N ALA A 317 -12.87 -12.00 -10.54
CA ALA A 317 -13.43 -11.58 -9.26
C ALA A 317 -13.47 -12.79 -8.32
N THR A 318 -13.08 -12.61 -7.06
CA THR A 318 -13.02 -13.70 -6.06
C THR A 318 -14.41 -14.26 -5.73
N ASN A 319 -15.45 -13.42 -5.78
CA ASN A 319 -16.85 -13.79 -5.63
C ASN A 319 -17.73 -12.72 -6.33
N LEU A 320 -18.93 -13.09 -6.81
CA LEU A 320 -19.91 -12.18 -7.42
C LEU A 320 -20.92 -11.62 -6.39
N GLU A 321 -21.05 -12.25 -5.22
CA GLU A 321 -22.03 -11.90 -4.17
C GLU A 321 -21.37 -11.34 -2.90
N TYR A 322 -20.05 -11.49 -2.76
CA TYR A 322 -19.26 -11.01 -1.62
C TYR A 322 -18.03 -10.23 -2.11
N PHE A 323 -17.71 -9.14 -1.41
CA PHE A 323 -16.50 -8.36 -1.61
C PHE A 323 -16.05 -7.79 -0.25
N GLN A 324 -14.77 -7.51 -0.11
CA GLN A 324 -14.21 -6.91 1.10
C GLN A 324 -14.21 -5.38 1.01
N ILE A 325 -14.26 -4.73 2.17
CA ILE A 325 -14.09 -3.28 2.32
C ILE A 325 -12.73 -2.97 2.94
N GLY A 326 -12.34 -1.70 2.95
CA GLY A 326 -11.05 -1.24 3.45
C GLY A 326 -11.05 -0.94 4.94
N GLY A 327 -10.15 -1.58 5.68
CA GLY A 327 -9.77 -1.25 7.04
C GLY A 327 -8.36 -0.64 7.12
N PHE A 328 -7.80 -0.61 8.33
CA PHE A 328 -6.39 -0.30 8.57
C PHE A 328 -5.89 -1.04 9.81
N THR A 329 -4.60 -1.33 9.86
CA THR A 329 -3.88 -1.84 11.04
C THR A 329 -3.19 -0.70 11.78
N TRP A 330 -3.00 -0.82 13.09
CA TRP A 330 -2.33 0.21 13.90
C TRP A 330 -0.87 0.43 13.50
N ASN A 331 -0.22 -0.52 12.82
CA ASN A 331 1.11 -0.32 12.23
C ASN A 331 1.15 0.64 11.01
N GLY A 332 -0.01 1.15 10.56
CA GLY A 332 -0.13 2.16 9.50
C GLY A 332 -0.51 1.65 8.11
N HIS A 333 -0.75 0.34 7.96
CA HIS A 333 -1.06 -0.26 6.65
C HIS A 333 -2.57 -0.32 6.39
N PHE A 334 -2.91 -0.36 5.10
CA PHE A 334 -4.24 -0.74 4.64
C PHE A 334 -4.43 -2.25 4.81
N THR A 335 -5.66 -2.70 5.11
CA THR A 335 -6.03 -4.12 5.09
C THR A 335 -7.46 -4.30 4.57
N TRP A 336 -7.77 -5.48 4.05
CA TRP A 336 -9.12 -5.85 3.62
C TRP A 336 -9.88 -6.50 4.77
N ILE A 337 -11.12 -6.05 5.00
CA ILE A 337 -11.99 -6.53 6.08
C ILE A 337 -13.36 -6.95 5.54
N GLU A 338 -14.07 -7.76 6.29
CA GLU A 338 -15.46 -8.12 5.97
C GLU A 338 -16.40 -6.93 6.16
N ILE A 339 -17.54 -6.94 5.47
CA ILE A 339 -18.59 -5.93 5.67
C ILE A 339 -19.29 -6.24 7.00
N SER A 340 -19.38 -5.26 7.90
CA SER A 340 -19.94 -5.49 9.23
C SER A 340 -21.45 -5.69 9.23
N GLU A 341 -21.97 -6.35 10.26
CA GLU A 341 -23.39 -6.64 10.39
C GLU A 341 -24.29 -5.39 10.34
N GLU A 342 -23.84 -4.23 10.83
CA GLU A 342 -24.61 -2.99 10.75
C GLU A 342 -24.70 -2.49 9.30
N GLU A 343 -23.59 -2.55 8.57
CA GLU A 343 -23.53 -2.12 7.18
C GLU A 343 -24.32 -3.06 6.26
N GLU A 344 -24.30 -4.38 6.50
CA GLU A 344 -25.20 -5.32 5.81
C GLU A 344 -26.69 -5.05 6.10
N LYS A 345 -27.04 -4.70 7.34
CA LYS A 345 -28.42 -4.29 7.70
C LYS A 345 -28.79 -2.92 7.12
N ARG A 346 -27.82 -2.08 6.75
CA ARG A 346 -28.00 -0.77 6.11
C ARG A 346 -28.11 -0.87 4.58
N LYS A 347 -27.45 -1.85 3.96
CA LYS A 347 -27.57 -2.16 2.53
C LYS A 347 -29.01 -2.64 2.24
N LYS A 348 -29.55 -2.25 1.08
CA LYS A 348 -30.89 -2.68 0.63
C LYS A 348 -30.85 -3.90 -0.28
N SER A 349 -29.66 -4.18 -0.81
CA SER A 349 -29.29 -5.28 -1.68
C SER A 349 -27.75 -5.33 -1.69
N GLU A 350 -27.23 -6.51 -2.00
CA GLU A 350 -25.83 -6.86 -2.23
C GLU A 350 -25.11 -5.86 -3.15
N ILE A 351 -25.83 -5.30 -4.14
CA ILE A 351 -25.29 -4.33 -5.10
C ILE A 351 -25.41 -2.84 -4.68
N SER A 352 -25.85 -2.58 -3.44
CA SER A 352 -25.93 -1.20 -2.92
C SER A 352 -24.54 -0.59 -2.72
N PRO A 353 -24.35 0.72 -2.97
CA PRO A 353 -23.17 1.44 -2.50
C PRO A 353 -22.96 1.21 -1.00
N THR A 354 -21.78 0.68 -0.68
CA THR A 354 -21.41 0.13 0.63
C THR A 354 -20.32 1.00 1.24
N ARG A 355 -20.52 1.47 2.46
CA ARG A 355 -19.56 2.32 3.17
C ARG A 355 -18.30 1.53 3.47
N THR A 356 -17.16 2.19 3.36
CA THR A 356 -15.87 1.59 3.68
C THR A 356 -15.07 2.54 4.59
N PRO A 357 -14.52 2.07 5.73
CA PRO A 357 -13.69 2.91 6.59
C PRO A 357 -12.51 3.55 5.85
N THR A 358 -11.84 2.77 5.01
CA THR A 358 -10.71 3.21 4.19
C THR A 358 -10.85 2.78 2.72
N MET A 359 -9.92 3.23 1.88
CA MET A 359 -9.77 2.74 0.51
C MET A 359 -8.34 2.26 0.27
N ALA A 360 -8.16 1.31 -0.65
CA ALA A 360 -6.84 0.93 -1.16
C ALA A 360 -6.13 2.13 -1.84
N GLY A 361 -6.92 3.11 -2.32
CA GLY A 361 -6.42 4.41 -2.78
C GLY A 361 -5.77 4.41 -4.16
N GLY A 362 -5.54 3.27 -4.79
CA GLY A 362 -5.16 3.16 -6.20
C GLY A 362 -6.24 3.73 -7.13
N LEU A 363 -7.44 3.15 -7.03
CA LEU A 363 -8.57 3.39 -7.92
C LEU A 363 -9.75 4.05 -7.17
N PHE A 364 -10.16 5.25 -7.58
CA PHE A 364 -11.35 5.94 -7.05
C PHE A 364 -11.84 7.06 -7.96
N ALA A 365 -13.11 7.45 -7.81
CA ALA A 365 -13.72 8.62 -8.42
C ALA A 365 -14.21 9.62 -7.36
N ILE A 366 -14.13 10.92 -7.68
CA ILE A 366 -14.53 12.03 -6.81
C ILE A 366 -14.95 13.23 -7.65
N ASN A 367 -15.95 14.00 -7.20
CA ASN A 367 -16.27 15.29 -7.83
C ASN A 367 -15.04 16.23 -7.77
N ARG A 368 -14.68 16.84 -8.92
CA ARG A 368 -13.45 17.64 -9.04
C ARG A 368 -13.42 18.85 -8.11
N GLU A 369 -14.56 19.48 -7.84
CA GLU A 369 -14.63 20.62 -6.92
C GLU A 369 -14.49 20.16 -5.48
N TYR A 370 -15.23 19.11 -5.09
CA TYR A 370 -15.13 18.51 -3.76
C TYR A 370 -13.73 17.99 -3.43
N PHE A 371 -12.98 17.47 -4.42
CA PHE A 371 -11.56 17.13 -4.25
C PHE A 371 -10.73 18.33 -3.78
N TRP A 372 -10.95 19.54 -4.32
CA TRP A 372 -10.24 20.74 -3.89
C TRP A 372 -10.79 21.32 -2.58
N GLU A 373 -12.11 21.30 -2.37
CA GLU A 373 -12.76 21.79 -1.15
C GLU A 373 -12.38 20.97 0.10
N SER A 374 -12.30 19.63 -0.04
CA SER A 374 -11.82 18.72 1.01
C SER A 374 -10.30 18.76 1.23
N GLY A 375 -9.57 19.62 0.51
CA GLY A 375 -8.12 19.83 0.68
C GLY A 375 -7.20 18.90 -0.11
N SER A 376 -7.71 18.26 -1.17
CA SER A 376 -6.96 17.45 -2.15
C SER A 376 -6.14 16.31 -1.53
N TYR A 377 -4.82 16.26 -1.73
CA TYR A 377 -3.88 15.44 -0.97
C TYR A 377 -3.00 16.34 -0.10
N ASP A 378 -2.36 15.76 0.92
CA ASP A 378 -1.26 16.45 1.60
C ASP A 378 -0.03 16.53 0.68
N SER A 379 0.27 17.74 0.21
CA SER A 379 1.42 18.00 -0.67
C SER A 379 2.79 17.92 0.04
N GLY A 380 2.83 17.69 1.36
CA GLY A 380 4.06 17.37 2.09
C GLY A 380 4.43 15.89 2.11
N MET A 381 3.60 15.00 1.55
CA MET A 381 3.91 13.57 1.43
C MET A 381 4.84 13.27 0.24
N GLU A 382 5.79 12.35 0.43
CA GLU A 382 6.80 11.94 -0.55
C GLU A 382 6.49 10.57 -1.17
N ILE A 383 6.73 10.42 -2.47
CA ILE A 383 6.73 9.14 -3.23
C ILE A 383 5.42 8.33 -3.21
N TRP A 384 5.13 7.58 -2.14
CA TRP A 384 4.03 6.62 -2.03
C TRP A 384 3.76 6.24 -0.56
N GLY A 385 2.50 5.93 -0.25
CA GLY A 385 2.08 5.32 1.02
C GLY A 385 1.48 6.33 2.00
N GLY A 386 0.50 5.88 2.78
CA GLY A 386 -0.18 6.68 3.82
C GLY A 386 -1.22 7.66 3.28
N GLU A 387 -1.21 8.02 1.99
CA GLU A 387 -2.12 9.03 1.43
C GLU A 387 -3.56 8.54 1.31
N ASN A 388 -3.74 7.23 1.13
CA ASN A 388 -5.03 6.58 1.07
C ASN A 388 -5.74 6.62 2.44
N LEU A 389 -5.00 6.40 3.54
CA LEU A 389 -5.51 6.52 4.90
C LEU A 389 -5.77 7.99 5.28
N GLU A 390 -4.87 8.91 4.93
CA GLU A 390 -5.06 10.36 5.14
C GLU A 390 -6.36 10.85 4.53
N MET A 391 -6.61 10.50 3.26
CA MET A 391 -7.82 10.89 2.57
C MET A 391 -9.05 10.17 3.11
N SER A 392 -8.94 8.90 3.51
CA SER A 392 -10.05 8.15 4.13
C SER A 392 -10.51 8.80 5.44
N PHE A 393 -9.59 9.04 6.38
CA PHE A 393 -9.89 9.66 7.67
C PHE A 393 -10.45 11.07 7.47
N ARG A 394 -9.79 11.89 6.65
CA ARG A 394 -10.22 13.27 6.35
C ARG A 394 -11.60 13.35 5.71
N ILE A 395 -11.91 12.53 4.70
CA ILE A 395 -13.22 12.56 4.01
C ILE A 395 -14.34 12.23 4.99
N TRP A 396 -14.19 11.18 5.80
CA TRP A 396 -15.18 10.82 6.82
C TRP A 396 -15.29 11.86 7.94
N MET A 397 -14.18 12.25 8.55
CA MET A 397 -14.17 13.18 9.68
C MET A 397 -14.65 14.59 9.29
N CYS A 398 -14.41 15.02 8.05
CA CYS A 398 -14.84 16.32 7.54
C CYS A 398 -16.22 16.29 6.84
N GLY A 399 -16.97 15.18 6.94
CA GLY A 399 -18.42 15.13 6.65
C GLY A 399 -18.86 14.50 5.33
N GLY A 400 -17.93 14.01 4.49
CA GLY A 400 -18.26 13.27 3.26
C GLY A 400 -18.64 11.81 3.51
N SER A 401 -18.50 10.98 2.49
CA SER A 401 -18.44 9.51 2.66
C SER A 401 -17.45 8.86 1.71
N LEU A 402 -17.01 7.65 2.07
CA LEU A 402 -16.17 6.78 1.24
C LEU A 402 -16.92 5.47 1.01
N GLU A 403 -17.14 5.08 -0.24
CA GLU A 403 -18.09 4.02 -0.60
C GLU A 403 -17.55 3.12 -1.73
N ILE A 404 -17.61 1.79 -1.56
CA ILE A 404 -17.46 0.83 -2.65
C ILE A 404 -18.79 0.79 -3.43
N VAL A 405 -18.73 0.78 -4.77
CA VAL A 405 -19.91 0.70 -5.65
C VAL A 405 -19.89 -0.65 -6.40
N PRO A 406 -20.66 -1.67 -5.95
CA PRO A 406 -20.48 -3.05 -6.42
C PRO A 406 -20.80 -3.32 -7.89
N CYS A 407 -21.48 -2.40 -8.58
CA CYS A 407 -21.71 -2.51 -10.02
C CYS A 407 -20.57 -1.93 -10.87
N SER A 408 -19.54 -1.35 -10.25
CA SER A 408 -18.32 -0.87 -10.91
C SER A 408 -17.17 -1.81 -10.57
N HIS A 409 -16.57 -2.44 -11.59
CA HIS A 409 -15.43 -3.33 -11.45
C HIS A 409 -14.27 -2.85 -12.34
N VAL A 410 -13.05 -2.91 -11.79
CA VAL A 410 -11.80 -2.66 -12.52
C VAL A 410 -10.78 -3.69 -12.06
N GLY A 411 -10.22 -4.46 -12.98
CA GLY A 411 -9.15 -5.40 -12.67
C GLY A 411 -7.82 -4.69 -12.48
N HIS A 412 -6.98 -5.17 -11.58
CA HIS A 412 -5.67 -4.60 -11.25
C HIS A 412 -4.61 -5.72 -11.19
N VAL A 413 -3.41 -5.48 -11.76
CA VAL A 413 -2.30 -6.44 -11.67
C VAL A 413 -1.66 -6.36 -10.28
N PHE A 414 -2.06 -7.27 -9.39
CA PHE A 414 -1.52 -7.35 -8.02
C PHE A 414 -0.10 -7.94 -8.03
N ARG A 415 0.88 -7.06 -7.85
CA ARG A 415 2.31 -7.40 -7.85
C ARG A 415 2.71 -8.09 -6.55
N SER A 416 3.50 -9.16 -6.66
CA SER A 416 4.03 -9.89 -5.49
C SER A 416 5.12 -9.12 -4.71
N PHE A 417 5.65 -8.02 -5.24
CA PHE A 417 6.51 -7.04 -4.55
C PHE A 417 6.57 -5.71 -5.32
N HIS A 418 7.15 -4.66 -4.71
CA HIS A 418 7.41 -3.39 -5.40
C HIS A 418 8.69 -3.48 -6.27
N PRO A 419 8.61 -3.36 -7.62
CA PRO A 419 9.80 -3.46 -8.49
C PRO A 419 10.63 -2.17 -8.56
N TYR A 420 10.07 -1.04 -8.13
CA TYR A 420 10.71 0.27 -8.18
C TYR A 420 11.51 0.58 -6.91
N LYS A 421 12.67 1.24 -7.09
CA LYS A 421 13.52 1.70 -5.98
C LYS A 421 13.01 3.02 -5.42
N PHE A 422 12.84 3.09 -4.10
CA PHE A 422 12.52 4.32 -3.38
C PHE A 422 13.76 5.24 -3.32
N PRO A 423 13.67 6.51 -3.77
CA PRO A 423 14.80 7.45 -3.71
C PRO A 423 15.35 7.61 -2.29
N GLY A 424 16.66 7.41 -2.13
CA GLY A 424 17.37 7.61 -0.87
C GLY A 424 17.13 6.57 0.23
N ASN A 425 16.43 5.46 -0.05
CA ASN A 425 16.11 4.40 0.92
C ASN A 425 15.40 4.88 2.22
N LYS A 426 14.67 6.01 2.17
CA LYS A 426 13.78 6.41 3.27
C LYS A 426 12.56 5.49 3.35
N ASP A 427 12.04 5.26 4.55
CA ASP A 427 10.67 4.75 4.73
C ASP A 427 9.66 5.88 4.45
N THR A 428 9.40 6.15 3.16
CA THR A 428 8.44 7.19 2.76
C THR A 428 7.02 6.85 3.18
N HIS A 429 6.65 5.56 3.22
CA HIS A 429 5.36 5.12 3.74
C HIS A 429 5.22 5.51 5.22
N GLY A 430 6.19 5.14 6.06
CA GLY A 430 6.20 5.47 7.49
C GLY A 430 6.18 6.97 7.76
N ILE A 431 7.01 7.75 7.06
CA ILE A 431 7.06 9.22 7.19
C ILE A 431 5.72 9.86 6.79
N ASN A 432 5.12 9.43 5.66
CA ASN A 432 3.81 9.92 5.25
C ASN A 432 2.72 9.54 6.27
N THR A 433 2.73 8.30 6.76
CA THR A 433 1.77 7.86 7.77
C THR A 433 1.95 8.61 9.10
N VAL A 434 3.16 9.02 9.49
CA VAL A 434 3.35 9.93 10.64
C VAL A 434 2.64 11.26 10.43
N ARG A 435 2.73 11.86 9.23
CA ARG A 435 1.94 13.07 8.89
C ARG A 435 0.44 12.82 9.00
N THR A 436 -0.03 11.63 8.61
CA THR A 436 -1.43 11.20 8.79
C THR A 436 -1.80 11.11 10.28
N VAL A 437 -1.02 10.44 11.12
CA VAL A 437 -1.40 10.21 12.52
C VAL A 437 -1.40 11.50 13.35
N GLU A 438 -0.41 12.37 13.13
CA GLU A 438 -0.28 13.65 13.85
C GLU A 438 -1.39 14.65 13.50
N VAL A 439 -1.89 14.63 12.26
CA VAL A 439 -3.03 15.48 11.87
C VAL A 439 -4.36 14.84 12.28
N TRP A 440 -4.57 13.56 11.98
CA TRP A 440 -5.92 12.97 11.98
C TRP A 440 -6.25 12.13 13.22
N MET A 441 -5.30 11.44 13.84
CA MET A 441 -5.62 10.40 14.84
C MET A 441 -5.80 10.89 16.29
N ASP A 442 -5.55 12.17 16.57
CA ASP A 442 -5.63 12.74 17.93
C ASP A 442 -4.83 11.89 18.94
N ASP A 443 -5.33 11.64 20.15
CA ASP A 443 -4.67 10.81 21.17
C ASP A 443 -4.47 9.33 20.75
N TYR A 444 -5.15 8.87 19.69
CA TYR A 444 -5.00 7.50 19.19
C TYR A 444 -3.69 7.29 18.42
N LYS A 445 -2.94 8.36 18.10
CA LYS A 445 -1.58 8.21 17.54
C LYS A 445 -0.64 7.38 18.42
N LYS A 446 -0.90 7.28 19.73
CA LYS A 446 -0.17 6.37 20.64
C LYS A 446 -0.18 4.92 20.15
N TYR A 447 -1.30 4.45 19.58
CA TYR A 447 -1.41 3.08 19.10
C TYR A 447 -0.53 2.84 17.86
N PHE A 448 -0.36 3.86 17.01
CA PHE A 448 0.58 3.80 15.90
C PHE A 448 2.03 3.75 16.38
N TYR A 449 2.44 4.66 17.27
CA TYR A 449 3.80 4.68 17.80
C TYR A 449 4.16 3.45 18.64
N ASN A 450 3.18 2.77 19.24
CA ASN A 450 3.39 1.47 19.87
C ASN A 450 3.80 0.39 18.85
N HIS A 451 3.30 0.46 17.60
CA HIS A 451 3.64 -0.48 16.53
C HIS A 451 4.83 -0.01 15.67
N ARG A 452 5.08 1.30 15.61
CA ARG A 452 6.20 1.94 14.91
C ARG A 452 6.98 2.88 15.85
N PRO A 453 7.62 2.33 16.92
CA PRO A 453 8.42 3.14 17.85
C PRO A 453 9.67 3.72 17.19
N ASP A 454 10.11 3.14 16.06
CA ASP A 454 11.18 3.64 15.20
C ASP A 454 10.83 4.96 14.50
N LEU A 455 9.55 5.36 14.48
CA LEU A 455 9.07 6.59 13.87
C LEU A 455 8.72 7.70 14.88
N LEU A 456 8.94 7.51 16.19
CA LEU A 456 8.60 8.50 17.23
C LEU A 456 9.29 9.85 17.03
N ASP A 457 10.59 9.84 16.79
CA ASP A 457 11.43 11.05 16.68
C ASP A 457 11.81 11.40 15.21
N ILE A 458 11.07 10.90 14.21
CA ILE A 458 11.41 11.11 12.80
C ILE A 458 11.01 12.51 12.30
N GLU A 459 11.81 13.11 11.42
CA GLU A 459 11.47 14.38 10.78
C GLU A 459 10.42 14.16 9.66
N TYR A 460 9.18 14.55 9.91
CA TYR A 460 8.04 14.42 8.98
C TYR A 460 7.63 15.74 8.29
N GLY A 461 8.37 16.83 8.52
CA GLY A 461 8.13 18.15 7.93
C GLY A 461 6.88 18.88 8.47
N ASP A 462 6.59 20.08 7.92
CA ASP A 462 5.49 20.92 8.41
C ASP A 462 4.11 20.33 8.06
N ILE A 463 3.21 20.29 9.05
CA ILE A 463 1.81 19.85 8.94
C ILE A 463 0.81 20.99 9.22
N THR A 464 1.28 22.23 9.42
CA THR A 464 0.47 23.39 9.84
C THR A 464 -0.72 23.63 8.91
N GLU A 465 -0.54 23.55 7.58
CA GLU A 465 -1.64 23.75 6.62
C GLU A 465 -2.72 22.65 6.72
N ARG A 466 -2.34 21.40 7.04
CA ARG A 466 -3.28 20.29 7.28
C ARG A 466 -4.04 20.46 8.60
N MET A 467 -3.35 20.96 9.64
CA MET A 467 -3.96 21.30 10.93
C MET A 467 -4.87 22.54 10.86
N GLU A 468 -4.57 23.52 10.00
CA GLU A 468 -5.50 24.61 9.69
C GLU A 468 -6.73 24.10 8.91
N LEU A 469 -6.54 23.20 7.94
CA LEU A 469 -7.64 22.56 7.19
C LEU A 469 -8.60 21.79 8.11
N LYS A 470 -8.09 20.90 8.99
CA LYS A 470 -8.90 20.12 9.94
C LYS A 470 -9.78 21.01 10.83
N ARG A 471 -9.24 22.16 11.27
CA ARG A 471 -9.98 23.18 12.05
C ARG A 471 -10.99 23.94 11.19
N TYR A 472 -10.61 24.39 10.00
CA TYR A 472 -11.46 25.18 9.11
C TYR A 472 -12.70 24.42 8.61
N LEU A 473 -12.53 23.13 8.27
CA LEU A 473 -13.63 22.24 7.89
C LEU A 473 -14.44 21.73 9.10
N ASN A 474 -14.07 22.11 10.33
CA ASN A 474 -14.72 21.70 11.58
C ASN A 474 -14.87 20.17 11.71
N CYS A 475 -13.81 19.44 11.35
CA CYS A 475 -13.85 17.99 11.27
C CYS A 475 -13.99 17.35 12.66
N LYS A 476 -14.68 16.21 12.70
CA LYS A 476 -14.88 15.37 13.90
C LYS A 476 -13.54 14.85 14.44
N PRO A 477 -13.44 14.53 15.75
CA PRO A 477 -12.26 13.88 16.31
C PRO A 477 -12.16 12.40 15.86
N PHE A 478 -10.98 11.79 15.96
CA PHE A 478 -10.74 10.41 15.56
C PHE A 478 -11.56 9.41 16.39
N LYS A 479 -11.88 9.73 17.65
CA LYS A 479 -12.83 8.95 18.45
C LYS A 479 -14.18 8.82 17.73
N TRP A 480 -14.70 9.90 17.15
CA TRP A 480 -15.98 9.84 16.42
C TRP A 480 -15.88 8.95 15.18
N TYR A 481 -14.76 9.00 14.44
CA TYR A 481 -14.52 8.11 13.30
C TYR A 481 -14.58 6.65 13.73
N LEU A 482 -13.87 6.26 14.80
CA LEU A 482 -13.95 4.90 15.34
C LEU A 482 -15.38 4.58 15.84
N ASP A 483 -15.98 5.45 16.64
CA ASP A 483 -17.33 5.25 17.22
C ASP A 483 -18.47 5.12 16.16
N ASN A 484 -18.29 5.63 14.92
CA ASN A 484 -19.39 5.81 13.95
C ASN A 484 -19.11 5.23 12.55
N ILE A 485 -17.84 5.01 12.19
CA ILE A 485 -17.42 4.58 10.85
C ILE A 485 -16.70 3.22 10.86
N TYR A 486 -15.99 2.89 11.96
CA TYR A 486 -15.30 1.62 12.12
C TYR A 486 -15.29 1.14 13.58
N PRO A 487 -16.48 0.95 14.21
CA PRO A 487 -16.58 0.54 15.62
C PRO A 487 -16.05 -0.87 15.89
N GLU A 488 -15.86 -1.68 14.85
CA GLU A 488 -15.29 -3.02 14.90
C GLU A 488 -13.76 -3.01 15.01
N LYS A 489 -13.08 -1.88 14.77
CA LYS A 489 -11.60 -1.82 14.83
C LYS A 489 -11.12 -2.16 16.23
N PHE A 490 -10.47 -3.32 16.35
CA PHE A 490 -9.90 -3.77 17.61
C PHE A 490 -8.85 -2.80 18.17
N ILE A 491 -8.85 -2.61 19.50
CA ILE A 491 -7.93 -1.73 20.24
C ILE A 491 -7.51 -2.46 21.52
N PHE A 492 -6.22 -2.76 21.66
CA PHE A 492 -5.72 -3.70 22.68
C PHE A 492 -6.00 -3.31 24.15
N ASP A 493 -6.26 -2.03 24.46
CA ASP A 493 -6.52 -1.54 25.82
C ASP A 493 -8.01 -1.24 26.10
N LYS A 494 -8.94 -1.66 25.22
CA LYS A 494 -10.39 -1.36 25.32
C LYS A 494 -11.25 -2.58 25.02
N GLY A 495 -12.28 -2.82 25.84
CA GLY A 495 -13.16 -3.99 25.69
C GLY A 495 -12.50 -5.33 26.07
N VAL A 496 -11.44 -5.26 26.88
CA VAL A 496 -10.58 -6.37 27.29
C VAL A 496 -10.61 -6.55 28.81
N GLN A 497 -10.36 -7.78 29.26
CA GLN A 497 -10.19 -8.16 30.66
C GLN A 497 -8.74 -7.90 31.14
N ALA A 498 -7.79 -8.11 30.24
CA ALA A 498 -6.36 -7.97 30.46
C ALA A 498 -5.62 -7.80 29.12
N TYR A 499 -4.43 -7.17 29.15
CA TYR A 499 -3.60 -6.95 27.96
C TYR A 499 -2.10 -6.80 28.32
N GLY A 500 -1.26 -6.74 27.29
CA GLY A 500 0.20 -6.65 27.43
C GLY A 500 0.86 -8.03 27.30
N SER A 501 2.08 -8.16 27.84
CA SER A 501 2.80 -9.43 27.80
C SER A 501 2.15 -10.50 28.67
N LEU A 502 1.93 -11.70 28.10
CA LEU A 502 1.36 -12.85 28.80
C LEU A 502 2.48 -13.80 29.27
N ARG A 503 2.83 -13.71 30.55
CA ARG A 503 4.06 -14.24 31.14
C ARG A 503 3.84 -15.44 32.05
N ASN A 504 4.64 -16.50 31.88
CA ASN A 504 4.78 -17.53 32.90
C ASN A 504 5.81 -17.09 33.97
N PRO A 505 5.47 -17.08 35.28
CA PRO A 505 6.37 -16.58 36.31
C PRO A 505 7.57 -17.50 36.58
N MET A 506 7.42 -18.81 36.38
CA MET A 506 8.43 -19.82 36.68
C MET A 506 9.55 -19.86 35.62
N THR A 507 9.21 -19.83 34.33
CA THR A 507 10.17 -19.88 33.23
C THR A 507 10.64 -18.51 32.76
N ARG A 508 9.88 -17.44 33.06
CA ARG A 508 10.04 -16.09 32.49
C ARG A 508 9.99 -16.08 30.94
N LEU A 509 9.25 -17.03 30.39
CA LEU A 509 8.83 -17.01 28.99
C LEU A 509 7.46 -16.35 28.88
N CYS A 510 7.30 -15.57 27.81
CA CYS A 510 6.07 -14.92 27.42
C CYS A 510 5.53 -15.59 26.15
N LEU A 511 4.21 -15.54 25.97
CA LEU A 511 3.59 -15.92 24.70
C LEU A 511 3.96 -14.87 23.63
N ASP A 512 4.34 -15.33 22.44
CA ASP A 512 5.04 -14.53 21.43
C ASP A 512 4.72 -15.05 20.00
N THR A 513 4.42 -14.17 19.03
CA THR A 513 4.16 -14.56 17.63
C THR A 513 5.39 -15.11 16.89
N LEU A 514 6.56 -15.05 17.51
CA LEU A 514 7.88 -15.41 16.98
C LEU A 514 8.28 -14.62 15.71
N ASN A 515 7.63 -13.48 15.45
CA ASN A 515 7.70 -12.71 14.20
C ASN A 515 7.36 -13.56 12.96
N LYS A 516 6.38 -14.46 13.11
CA LYS A 516 5.78 -15.19 11.99
C LYS A 516 4.80 -14.29 11.23
N ASP A 517 4.37 -14.78 10.08
CA ASP A 517 3.53 -14.06 9.12
C ASP A 517 2.08 -13.96 9.62
N GLU A 518 1.61 -12.73 9.88
CA GLU A 518 0.26 -12.45 10.44
C GLU A 518 -0.88 -12.63 9.42
N ASP A 519 -0.57 -12.86 8.14
CA ASP A 519 -1.54 -13.22 7.11
C ASP A 519 -1.64 -14.73 6.87
N LYS A 520 -1.00 -15.54 7.73
CA LYS A 520 -1.07 -17.01 7.70
C LYS A 520 -1.49 -17.60 9.05
N GLU A 521 -2.06 -18.79 8.99
CA GLU A 521 -2.37 -19.62 10.17
C GLU A 521 -1.09 -20.21 10.77
N GLU A 522 -0.36 -19.37 11.51
CA GLU A 522 0.95 -19.69 12.05
C GLU A 522 0.90 -20.03 13.56
N PRO A 523 1.65 -21.04 14.05
CA PRO A 523 1.65 -21.39 15.47
C PRO A 523 2.21 -20.25 16.33
N ILE A 524 1.47 -19.78 17.34
CA ILE A 524 2.05 -18.90 18.35
C ILE A 524 3.07 -19.68 19.18
N GLY A 525 4.05 -19.01 19.76
CA GLY A 525 5.17 -19.63 20.47
C GLY A 525 5.45 -19.01 21.83
N TYR A 526 6.54 -19.48 22.43
CA TYR A 526 7.09 -18.89 23.65
C TYR A 526 8.43 -18.22 23.35
N PHE A 527 8.64 -17.02 23.87
CA PHE A 527 9.95 -16.35 23.80
C PHE A 527 10.34 -15.78 25.17
N HIS A 528 11.58 -15.34 25.34
CA HIS A 528 11.98 -14.60 26.53
C HIS A 528 11.16 -13.32 26.66
N CYS A 529 10.52 -13.12 27.82
CA CYS A 529 9.80 -11.88 28.12
C CYS A 529 10.73 -10.67 27.98
N LYS A 530 10.19 -9.61 27.38
CA LYS A 530 10.80 -8.28 27.37
C LYS A 530 10.72 -7.63 28.76
N LYS A 531 11.30 -6.44 28.91
CA LYS A 531 11.14 -5.65 30.14
C LYS A 531 9.74 -5.03 30.15
N GLU A 532 9.16 -4.84 31.33
CA GLU A 532 7.91 -4.10 31.56
C GLU A 532 8.00 -2.60 31.17
N SER A 533 9.17 -2.13 30.72
CA SER A 533 9.42 -0.81 30.14
C SER A 533 9.57 -0.82 28.61
N GLU A 534 9.44 -1.98 27.96
CA GLU A 534 9.67 -2.22 26.53
C GLU A 534 8.42 -2.87 25.94
N LEU A 535 7.45 -2.07 25.50
CA LEU A 535 6.31 -2.58 24.74
C LEU A 535 6.80 -3.16 23.40
N VAL A 536 6.51 -4.43 23.13
CA VAL A 536 6.86 -5.08 21.86
C VAL A 536 5.68 -5.86 21.31
N ILE A 537 5.27 -5.54 20.08
CA ILE A 537 4.02 -6.00 19.47
C ILE A 537 3.91 -7.52 19.37
N ASN A 538 5.00 -8.22 19.08
CA ASN A 538 4.99 -9.69 19.00
C ASN A 538 4.67 -10.38 20.35
N GLN A 539 4.71 -9.65 21.48
CA GLN A 539 4.28 -10.09 22.81
C GLN A 539 3.03 -9.34 23.32
N LEU A 540 2.42 -8.45 22.52
CA LEU A 540 1.27 -7.64 22.92
C LEU A 540 -0.05 -8.37 22.64
N LEU A 541 -0.47 -9.18 23.61
CA LEU A 541 -1.75 -9.89 23.57
C LEU A 541 -2.84 -9.14 24.33
N SER A 542 -4.08 -9.55 24.11
CA SER A 542 -5.24 -9.11 24.87
C SER A 542 -6.21 -10.25 25.09
N LEU A 543 -6.84 -10.33 26.26
CA LEU A 543 -7.98 -11.19 26.51
C LEU A 543 -9.26 -10.35 26.36
N THR A 544 -10.01 -10.53 25.26
CA THR A 544 -11.24 -9.76 25.01
C THR A 544 -12.35 -10.11 26.00
N ASN A 545 -13.33 -9.24 26.17
CA ASN A 545 -14.51 -9.53 27.01
C ASN A 545 -15.39 -10.69 26.45
N ALA A 546 -15.20 -11.09 25.19
CA ALA A 546 -15.80 -12.31 24.63
C ALA A 546 -15.06 -13.60 25.02
N GLY A 547 -13.83 -13.48 25.53
CA GLY A 547 -12.93 -14.58 25.85
C GLY A 547 -11.99 -14.97 24.71
N GLU A 548 -11.67 -14.07 23.79
CA GLU A 548 -10.68 -14.33 22.73
C GLU A 548 -9.29 -13.89 23.19
N LEU A 549 -8.25 -14.67 22.91
CA LEU A 549 -6.86 -14.27 23.13
C LEU A 549 -6.31 -13.69 21.82
N ARG A 550 -6.27 -12.36 21.70
CA ARG A 550 -6.25 -11.62 20.42
C ARG A 550 -5.02 -10.74 20.23
N ILE A 551 -4.59 -10.60 18.97
CA ILE A 551 -3.60 -9.64 18.45
C ILE A 551 -4.14 -9.08 17.13
N GLU A 552 -4.38 -7.77 17.07
CA GLU A 552 -5.03 -7.09 15.92
C GLU A 552 -6.30 -7.80 15.40
N GLU A 553 -6.23 -8.46 14.24
CA GLU A 553 -7.36 -9.18 13.62
C GLU A 553 -7.20 -10.70 13.70
N ASN A 554 -6.19 -11.19 14.43
CA ASN A 554 -5.89 -12.60 14.64
C ASN A 554 -6.17 -13.02 16.10
N CYS A 555 -6.78 -14.19 16.28
CA CYS A 555 -7.14 -14.78 17.55
C CYS A 555 -6.42 -16.14 17.72
N ALA A 556 -6.02 -16.44 18.95
CA ALA A 556 -5.40 -17.72 19.27
C ALA A 556 -6.46 -18.83 19.23
N GLU A 557 -6.17 -19.88 18.49
CA GLU A 557 -7.07 -20.98 18.18
C GLU A 557 -6.42 -22.33 18.53
N VAL A 558 -7.23 -23.30 18.93
CA VAL A 558 -6.79 -24.69 19.15
C VAL A 558 -7.68 -25.62 18.33
N ASP A 559 -7.10 -26.19 17.27
CA ASP A 559 -7.67 -27.34 16.59
C ASP A 559 -7.87 -28.51 17.59
N ASP A 560 -9.11 -28.97 17.70
CA ASP A 560 -9.53 -30.09 18.55
C ASP A 560 -10.12 -31.28 17.77
N GLU A 561 -9.91 -31.37 16.44
CA GLU A 561 -10.37 -32.52 15.63
C GLU A 561 -9.81 -33.85 16.16
N VAL A 562 -8.58 -33.85 16.70
CA VAL A 562 -7.94 -35.03 17.32
C VAL A 562 -7.85 -34.89 18.84
N LYS A 563 -9.01 -35.01 19.51
CA LYS A 563 -9.16 -34.80 20.97
C LYS A 563 -8.18 -35.59 21.85
N ASP A 564 -7.81 -36.80 21.42
CA ASP A 564 -6.94 -37.73 22.15
C ASP A 564 -5.45 -37.33 22.21
N GLN A 565 -5.02 -36.28 21.49
CA GLN A 565 -3.64 -35.79 21.60
C GLN A 565 -3.35 -35.16 22.97
N LEU A 566 -2.23 -35.54 23.59
CA LEU A 566 -1.82 -35.07 24.93
C LEU A 566 -1.40 -33.60 24.96
N GLU A 567 -0.78 -33.12 23.88
CA GLU A 567 -0.52 -31.70 23.63
C GLU A 567 -1.25 -31.33 22.33
N LEU A 568 -2.05 -30.25 22.34
CA LEU A 568 -2.61 -29.65 21.11
C LEU A 568 -1.86 -28.34 20.82
N PRO A 569 -1.53 -28.02 19.56
CA PRO A 569 -0.89 -26.76 19.20
C PRO A 569 -1.84 -25.57 19.41
N VAL A 570 -1.26 -24.38 19.57
CA VAL A 570 -2.00 -23.11 19.49
C VAL A 570 -1.55 -22.37 18.23
N ILE A 571 -2.50 -21.97 17.38
CA ILE A 571 -2.26 -21.19 16.15
C ILE A 571 -2.88 -19.81 16.27
N MET A 572 -2.40 -18.85 15.48
CA MET A 572 -3.09 -17.57 15.27
C MET A 572 -3.87 -17.68 13.96
N ALA A 573 -5.20 -17.59 14.04
CA ALA A 573 -6.10 -17.58 12.88
C ALA A 573 -6.93 -16.27 12.88
N LYS A 574 -7.63 -15.93 11.79
CA LYS A 574 -8.45 -14.70 11.76
C LYS A 574 -9.59 -14.79 12.79
N CYS A 575 -9.80 -13.71 13.56
CA CYS A 575 -10.83 -13.68 14.61
C CYS A 575 -12.24 -13.85 14.02
N HIS A 576 -12.91 -14.95 14.32
CA HIS A 576 -14.21 -15.28 13.72
C HIS A 576 -15.42 -15.06 14.65
N GLY A 577 -15.23 -14.55 15.88
CA GLY A 577 -16.28 -14.08 16.80
C GLY A 577 -17.26 -15.12 17.40
N LYS A 578 -17.32 -16.34 16.85
CA LYS A 578 -18.30 -17.39 17.27
C LYS A 578 -18.01 -18.00 18.65
N GLY A 579 -16.80 -17.80 19.20
CA GLY A 579 -16.43 -18.29 20.53
C GLY A 579 -16.35 -19.82 20.64
N GLU A 580 -15.88 -20.48 19.58
CA GLU A 580 -15.74 -21.94 19.49
C GLU A 580 -14.32 -22.39 19.92
N ASN A 581 -13.45 -22.71 18.96
CA ASN A 581 -12.03 -23.07 19.14
C ASN A 581 -11.09 -21.87 19.36
N GLN A 582 -11.62 -20.64 19.24
CA GLN A 582 -10.93 -19.40 19.60
C GLN A 582 -11.25 -18.91 21.03
N LYS A 583 -11.94 -19.72 21.86
CA LYS A 583 -12.44 -19.29 23.18
C LYS A 583 -11.60 -19.75 24.35
N TRP A 584 -11.21 -18.79 25.17
CA TRP A 584 -10.33 -18.91 26.32
C TRP A 584 -10.97 -18.33 27.57
N THR A 585 -10.49 -18.77 28.73
CA THR A 585 -10.73 -18.11 30.01
C THR A 585 -9.42 -17.95 30.76
N HIS A 586 -9.23 -16.80 31.41
CA HIS A 586 -8.20 -16.62 32.42
C HIS A 586 -8.88 -16.66 33.80
N LYS A 587 -8.41 -17.55 34.67
CA LYS A 587 -9.06 -17.85 35.95
C LYS A 587 -8.17 -17.44 37.12
N ALA A 588 -8.80 -17.22 38.27
CA ALA A 588 -8.15 -17.07 39.56
C ALA A 588 -7.00 -18.08 39.75
N GLY A 589 -5.82 -17.61 40.14
CA GLY A 589 -4.59 -18.40 40.18
C GLY A 589 -3.79 -18.44 38.87
N GLY A 590 -4.17 -17.64 37.87
CA GLY A 590 -3.40 -17.43 36.63
C GLY A 590 -3.61 -18.48 35.54
N VAL A 591 -4.63 -19.35 35.66
CA VAL A 591 -4.83 -20.44 34.70
C VAL A 591 -5.44 -19.91 33.40
N VAL A 592 -4.76 -20.13 32.27
CA VAL A 592 -5.30 -19.90 30.92
C VAL A 592 -5.80 -21.22 30.35
N GLU A 593 -7.11 -21.32 30.13
CA GLU A 593 -7.81 -22.54 29.71
C GLU A 593 -8.57 -22.32 28.40
N HIS A 594 -8.32 -23.19 27.41
CA HIS A 594 -9.09 -23.23 26.17
C HIS A 594 -10.40 -23.99 26.40
N VAL A 595 -11.53 -23.31 26.18
CA VAL A 595 -12.86 -23.72 26.65
C VAL A 595 -13.38 -24.96 25.92
N LYS A 596 -13.18 -25.06 24.59
CA LYS A 596 -13.73 -26.17 23.79
C LYS A 596 -13.03 -27.51 24.07
N SER A 597 -11.73 -27.50 24.40
CA SER A 597 -10.97 -28.73 24.68
C SER A 597 -10.72 -29.01 26.17
N GLY A 598 -11.00 -28.07 27.08
CA GLY A 598 -10.77 -28.22 28.52
C GLY A 598 -9.29 -28.38 28.89
N LYS A 599 -8.38 -27.88 28.04
CA LYS A 599 -6.92 -27.98 28.20
C LYS A 599 -6.33 -26.61 28.50
N CYS A 600 -5.32 -26.58 29.35
CA CYS A 600 -4.65 -25.37 29.83
C CYS A 600 -3.34 -25.11 29.08
N LEU A 601 -3.04 -23.83 28.81
CA LEU A 601 -1.80 -23.38 28.18
C LEU A 601 -0.59 -23.79 29.03
N ASP A 602 0.36 -24.53 28.46
CA ASP A 602 1.44 -25.18 29.23
C ASP A 602 2.83 -24.97 28.60
N VAL A 603 3.76 -24.48 29.42
CA VAL A 603 5.18 -24.26 29.05
C VAL A 603 6.13 -25.35 29.59
N ASN A 604 5.59 -26.46 30.11
CA ASN A 604 6.38 -27.51 30.75
C ASN A 604 7.27 -28.22 29.70
N LYS A 605 8.58 -28.24 29.98
CA LYS A 605 9.67 -28.69 29.10
C LYS A 605 9.88 -27.87 27.81
N LYS A 606 9.13 -26.78 27.59
CA LYS A 606 9.26 -25.92 26.41
C LYS A 606 10.39 -24.90 26.57
N LYS A 607 10.88 -24.34 25.46
CA LYS A 607 11.94 -23.33 25.42
C LYS A 607 11.55 -22.09 24.61
N SER A 608 12.35 -21.03 24.72
CA SER A 608 12.28 -19.86 23.83
C SER A 608 12.47 -20.28 22.37
N GLY A 609 11.54 -19.90 21.50
CA GLY A 609 11.47 -20.28 20.09
C GLY A 609 10.68 -21.56 19.80
N GLU A 610 10.11 -22.24 20.80
CA GLU A 610 9.24 -23.40 20.60
C GLU A 610 7.75 -23.00 20.57
N ASN A 611 6.93 -23.70 19.77
CA ASN A 611 5.50 -23.43 19.63
C ASN A 611 4.72 -23.68 20.94
N ALA A 612 3.69 -22.88 21.16
CA ALA A 612 2.78 -22.98 22.29
C ALA A 612 1.81 -24.16 22.13
N VAL A 613 1.36 -24.71 23.27
CA VAL A 613 0.46 -25.87 23.33
C VAL A 613 -0.46 -25.79 24.53
N VAL A 614 -1.64 -26.42 24.42
CA VAL A 614 -2.51 -26.72 25.55
C VAL A 614 -2.43 -28.21 25.93
N LYS A 615 -2.48 -28.50 27.23
CA LYS A 615 -2.40 -29.85 27.82
C LYS A 615 -3.46 -30.02 28.91
N PRO A 616 -3.80 -31.25 29.36
CA PRO A 616 -4.69 -31.44 30.50
C PRO A 616 -4.32 -30.56 31.69
N CYS A 617 -5.31 -29.93 32.32
CA CYS A 617 -5.08 -28.99 33.43
C CYS A 617 -4.67 -29.75 34.71
N TYR A 618 -3.53 -29.39 35.30
CA TYR A 618 -3.01 -29.96 36.55
C TYR A 618 -2.60 -28.90 37.60
N GLY A 619 -2.74 -27.60 37.29
CA GLY A 619 -2.57 -26.51 38.25
C GLY A 619 -1.14 -26.26 38.75
N GLY A 620 -0.12 -26.82 38.07
CA GLY A 620 1.28 -26.57 38.39
C GLY A 620 1.82 -25.26 37.79
N HIS A 621 2.96 -24.79 38.29
CA HIS A 621 3.56 -23.49 37.92
C HIS A 621 3.84 -23.26 36.42
N TYR A 622 3.82 -24.31 35.58
CA TYR A 622 3.95 -24.20 34.12
C TYR A 622 2.63 -23.94 33.37
N GLN A 623 1.50 -23.93 34.08
CA GLN A 623 0.16 -23.56 33.58
C GLN A 623 -0.37 -22.25 34.20
N VAL A 624 0.46 -21.57 35.00
CA VAL A 624 0.18 -20.26 35.58
C VAL A 624 0.73 -19.18 34.65
N TRP A 625 -0.11 -18.19 34.33
CA TRP A 625 0.19 -17.10 33.42
C TRP A 625 -0.39 -15.80 33.96
N TRP A 626 0.36 -14.72 33.78
CA TRP A 626 -0.07 -13.38 34.18
C TRP A 626 0.10 -12.41 33.01
N PHE A 627 -0.94 -11.64 32.71
CA PHE A 627 -0.83 -10.42 31.92
C PHE A 627 -0.12 -9.32 32.70
N GLU A 628 0.50 -8.41 31.95
CA GLU A 628 1.15 -7.20 32.42
C GLU A 628 0.14 -6.14 32.93
N HIS A 629 -1.07 -6.12 32.37
CA HIS A 629 -2.14 -5.20 32.76
C HIS A 629 -3.51 -5.89 32.85
N TYR A 630 -4.26 -5.61 33.92
CA TYR A 630 -5.66 -6.03 34.11
C TYR A 630 -6.56 -4.80 34.15
N THR A 631 -7.71 -4.83 33.47
CA THR A 631 -8.66 -3.70 33.44
C THR A 631 -9.55 -3.66 34.68
N HIS A 632 -9.72 -4.79 35.36
CA HIS A 632 -10.45 -4.91 36.62
C HIS A 632 -9.51 -5.39 37.75
N PRO A 633 -9.15 -4.52 38.71
CA PRO A 633 -8.23 -4.87 39.80
C PRO A 633 -8.68 -6.03 40.70
N GLU A 634 -9.97 -6.37 40.72
CA GLU A 634 -10.50 -7.52 41.47
C GLU A 634 -10.07 -8.89 40.90
N ILE A 635 -9.42 -8.90 39.73
CA ILE A 635 -8.78 -10.09 39.13
C ILE A 635 -7.32 -10.25 39.60
N HIS A 636 -6.72 -9.24 40.25
CA HIS A 636 -5.40 -9.35 40.87
C HIS A 636 -5.47 -10.24 42.11
N ILE A 637 -5.08 -11.50 41.95
CA ILE A 637 -4.65 -12.35 43.06
C ILE A 637 -3.14 -12.18 43.17
N GLU A 638 -2.68 -11.61 44.28
CA GLU A 638 -1.25 -11.54 44.63
C GLU A 638 -0.65 -12.95 44.72
N GLY A 639 0.57 -13.13 44.22
CA GLY A 639 1.29 -14.42 44.20
C GLY A 639 2.80 -14.24 44.26
#